data_AF-I6YW08-F1
#
_entry.id   AF-I6YW08-F1
#
_cell.length_a   1.000
_cell.length_b   1.000
_cell.length_c   1.000
_cell.angle_alpha   90.00
_cell.angle_beta   90.00
_cell.angle_gamma   90.00
#
_symmetry.space_group_name_H-M   'P 1'
#
loop_
_entity.id
_entity.type
_entity.pdbx_description
1 polymer ?
#
loop_
_entity_poly.entity_id
_entity_poly.type
_entity_poly.pdbx_seq_one_letter_code
_entity_poly.pdbx_strand_id
1 'polypeptide(L)'
;MKTLKYLVTLYITISFQLFAQVYNCVTVSVQEVPAQSKGRWLPSEGTVNVLIIFAEFPDDNYDINNTRWVKGNAPQNMNNWVDQTWSANPTLGSLTHYFNEMSGNKLHFIGKEVHVIAPHTRDWYMNNYISNRRGNIQKEIIQQLDTTWDFAEFDNWDWVSDYTYYNNADTYVDMIIFVWRNISGDLSNPYQGLIDLGFVSNYGDLGDIGIINVDNNQRKIATSFGGRDSIPYGSGVTVRNYLTEDPFRNVIHEFSHYLIGNNDYHNGFGFWGMLSAWGIRTYVANAWERYRLGWISDSTTYTINNTTQTLTGRNLGDFVTGGNAYRFVINSSSQEYFFIENHQKLSYWENNAPFWGSHDGSVENGIYVIRKVGSPNRTNPSSWLQLIPADGRYNWEVNQAVDNPWGSGQLPVFKQLIPNKTNGYHDNQYIPFTYAGLISPQPIHFTENPVTQEPVVDIRFHGDSNDAFRIGYNQVFSPWSNPNNQRAANQTTPFGFEITNFSNGVYTLNIYVNTAENASPSKPQNLHFTYTDPDHPSLAWDLNTEPDISSYKIYRSYDNSSFYLAGVVSHPTNTFIDYEISYTKPIWEKSVKYYVVAVDNTNLTSVPSNQVEIAGIMQDPLPKLNANNFSEVYSEKYNFSLFKNYPNPFNPATKIRFSLPEASFVTLKVYDVLGREIKELVNEVKPSGEYEVEFNGSNLPSGTYVYKLTAGKYSAVGKMTLMK
;
A
#
# COMPACT_ATOMS: atom_id res chain seq x y z
N MET A 1 -2.50 -41.00 -13.40
CA MET A 1 -1.68 -39.94 -14.05
C MET A 1 -2.32 -38.58 -13.81
N LYS A 2 -2.00 -37.91 -12.68
CA LYS A 2 -2.09 -36.45 -12.40
C LYS A 2 -1.88 -36.17 -10.89
N THR A 3 -0.93 -36.88 -10.28
CA THR A 3 -0.61 -36.76 -8.84
C THR A 3 0.89 -36.98 -8.60
N LEU A 4 1.72 -36.58 -9.57
CA LEU A 4 3.17 -36.74 -9.53
C LEU A 4 3.90 -35.53 -10.17
N LYS A 5 3.33 -34.33 -10.04
CA LYS A 5 3.95 -33.06 -10.47
C LYS A 5 4.09 -32.01 -9.34
N TYR A 6 3.74 -32.36 -8.11
CA TYR A 6 3.88 -31.47 -6.93
C TYR A 6 4.91 -31.95 -5.90
N LEU A 7 5.68 -32.99 -6.23
CA LEU A 7 6.69 -33.60 -5.34
C LEU A 7 8.14 -33.32 -5.79
N VAL A 8 8.34 -32.33 -6.68
CA VAL A 8 9.68 -31.92 -7.17
C VAL A 8 9.99 -30.43 -6.89
N THR A 9 9.15 -29.72 -6.13
CA THR A 9 9.50 -28.40 -5.56
C THR A 9 9.74 -28.51 -4.04
N LEU A 10 10.32 -29.64 -3.63
CA LEU A 10 10.92 -29.85 -2.32
C LEU A 10 12.42 -29.70 -2.54
N TYR A 11 12.96 -28.47 -2.47
CA TYR A 11 14.37 -28.12 -2.18
C TYR A 11 14.75 -26.64 -2.48
N ILE A 12 13.81 -25.75 -2.79
CA ILE A 12 14.09 -24.32 -2.94
C ILE A 12 13.07 -23.55 -2.07
N THR A 13 13.55 -22.54 -1.34
CA THR A 13 12.82 -21.67 -0.38
C THR A 13 12.45 -22.26 0.98
N ILE A 14 13.39 -22.94 1.64
CA ILE A 14 13.44 -22.91 3.11
C ILE A 14 14.04 -21.54 3.50
N SER A 15 13.45 -20.91 4.53
CA SER A 15 13.82 -19.64 5.19
C SER A 15 13.36 -18.30 4.57
N PHE A 16 12.04 -18.08 4.52
CA PHE A 16 11.48 -16.75 4.82
C PHE A 16 11.08 -16.75 6.30
N GLN A 17 12.05 -16.45 7.17
CA GLN A 17 11.86 -16.43 8.63
C GLN A 17 11.04 -15.20 9.06
N LEU A 18 9.77 -15.48 9.37
CA LEU A 18 9.14 -15.29 10.69
C LEU A 18 9.37 -13.96 11.44
N PHE A 19 8.27 -13.18 11.43
CA PHE A 19 7.68 -12.36 12.50
C PHE A 19 8.42 -11.15 13.08
N ALA A 20 7.83 -9.99 12.79
CA ALA A 20 7.60 -8.88 13.71
C ALA A 20 8.77 -8.54 14.64
N GLN A 21 9.75 -7.80 14.11
CA GLN A 21 10.61 -7.00 14.97
C GLN A 21 9.74 -5.96 15.68
N VAL A 22 9.40 -6.25 16.93
CA VAL A 22 8.95 -5.25 17.90
C VAL A 22 10.15 -4.35 18.15
N TYR A 23 10.25 -3.26 17.39
CA TYR A 23 11.24 -2.20 17.57
C TYR A 23 10.93 -1.41 18.85
N ASN A 24 11.18 -2.00 20.01
CA ASN A 24 11.19 -1.26 21.27
C ASN A 24 12.54 -0.53 21.39
N CYS A 25 12.55 0.78 21.13
CA CYS A 25 13.55 1.66 21.74
C CYS A 25 13.09 3.12 21.88
N VAL A 26 13.27 3.58 23.13
CA VAL A 26 13.48 4.93 23.69
C VAL A 26 12.65 6.10 23.16
N THR A 27 11.72 6.53 24.01
CA THR A 27 11.08 7.85 23.97
C THR A 27 12.07 8.94 24.34
N VAL A 28 12.43 9.80 23.39
CA VAL A 28 13.03 11.12 23.67
C VAL A 28 12.24 12.18 22.93
N SER A 29 12.01 13.31 23.59
CA SER A 29 11.22 14.45 23.13
C SER A 29 11.63 14.91 21.73
N VAL A 30 10.65 15.00 20.84
CA VAL A 30 10.82 15.45 19.46
C VAL A 30 10.99 16.96 19.44
N GLN A 31 12.23 17.42 19.25
CA GLN A 31 12.52 18.83 19.00
C GLN A 31 12.11 19.17 17.56
N GLU A 32 11.44 20.31 17.40
CA GLU A 32 11.00 20.87 16.12
C GLU A 32 12.18 20.98 15.15
N VAL A 33 12.01 20.57 13.87
CA VAL A 33 13.01 20.94 12.87
C VAL A 33 12.42 21.37 11.53
N PRO A 34 12.69 22.61 11.07
CA PRO A 34 12.42 23.04 9.70
C PRO A 34 13.32 22.27 8.72
N ALA A 35 13.14 22.50 7.41
CA ALA A 35 13.94 21.90 6.33
C ALA A 35 15.44 21.87 6.69
N GLN A 36 15.94 20.69 7.05
CA GLN A 36 17.36 20.48 7.33
C GLN A 36 18.06 20.17 6.01
N SER A 37 19.33 20.53 5.90
CA SER A 37 20.13 20.32 4.69
C SER A 37 21.38 19.49 5.00
N LYS A 38 21.35 18.73 6.09
CA LYS A 38 22.51 18.04 6.67
C LYS A 38 22.09 16.68 7.21
N GLY A 39 23.01 15.71 7.17
CA GLY A 39 22.82 14.42 7.81
C GLY A 39 22.84 14.55 9.34
N ARG A 40 22.22 13.60 10.06
CA ARG A 40 21.98 13.70 11.50
C ARG A 40 23.23 13.47 12.34
N TRP A 41 23.92 12.35 12.11
CA TRP A 41 25.11 11.96 12.86
C TRP A 41 26.35 11.90 11.96
N LEU A 42 26.17 11.50 10.71
CA LEU A 42 27.18 11.62 9.67
C LEU A 42 26.79 12.70 8.66
N PRO A 43 27.77 13.27 7.95
CA PRO A 43 27.49 14.30 6.96
C PRO A 43 26.69 13.75 5.79
N SER A 44 25.80 14.59 5.24
CA SER A 44 25.14 14.30 3.96
C SER A 44 25.90 14.86 2.75
N GLU A 45 27.07 15.45 2.95
CA GLU A 45 27.92 16.02 1.90
C GLU A 45 29.41 15.85 2.24
N GLY A 46 30.27 15.93 1.24
CA GLY A 46 31.70 15.65 1.38
C GLY A 46 32.01 14.16 1.26
N THR A 47 33.13 13.73 1.83
CA THR A 47 33.65 12.37 1.66
C THR A 47 33.56 11.59 2.96
N VAL A 48 32.85 10.46 2.94
CA VAL A 48 32.86 9.46 4.00
C VAL A 48 33.70 8.29 3.53
N ASN A 49 34.73 7.94 4.31
CA ASN A 49 35.63 6.85 4.00
C ASN A 49 35.31 5.65 4.90
N VAL A 50 35.00 4.50 4.30
CA VAL A 50 34.48 3.32 5.03
C VAL A 50 35.40 2.12 4.93
N LEU A 51 35.36 1.28 5.96
CA LEU A 51 35.95 -0.06 5.92
C LEU A 51 34.84 -1.11 5.78
N ILE A 52 34.85 -1.87 4.69
CA ILE A 52 33.92 -2.99 4.46
C ILE A 52 34.63 -4.31 4.73
N ILE A 53 34.15 -5.05 5.73
CA ILE A 53 34.70 -6.33 6.17
C ILE A 53 33.75 -7.45 5.76
N PHE A 54 34.18 -8.25 4.80
CA PHE A 54 33.53 -9.48 4.39
C PHE A 54 33.98 -10.62 5.30
N ALA A 55 33.13 -11.01 6.24
CA ALA A 55 33.46 -11.98 7.28
C ALA A 55 32.84 -13.36 7.03
N GLU A 56 33.58 -14.42 7.35
CA GLU A 56 33.05 -15.78 7.42
C GLU A 56 33.56 -16.52 8.66
N PHE A 57 32.79 -17.48 9.16
CA PHE A 57 33.25 -18.35 10.25
C PHE A 57 34.08 -19.53 9.70
N PRO A 58 35.12 -20.01 10.40
CA PRO A 58 35.88 -21.19 9.99
C PRO A 58 35.02 -22.45 9.79
N ASP A 59 33.98 -22.60 10.60
CA ASP A 59 33.02 -23.71 10.58
C ASP A 59 31.78 -23.45 9.72
N ASP A 60 31.80 -22.42 8.85
CA ASP A 60 30.71 -22.17 7.91
C ASP A 60 30.59 -23.27 6.86
N ASN A 61 29.56 -24.12 6.94
CA ASN A 61 29.33 -25.22 5.99
C ASN A 61 28.11 -24.97 5.10
N TYR A 62 27.56 -23.76 5.10
CA TYR A 62 26.42 -23.41 4.25
C TYR A 62 26.87 -23.17 2.81
N ASP A 63 26.35 -23.98 1.88
CA ASP A 63 26.60 -23.87 0.43
C ASP A 63 28.06 -23.51 0.10
N ILE A 64 28.99 -24.36 0.55
CA ILE A 64 30.45 -24.06 0.54
C ILE A 64 31.01 -23.76 -0.86
N ASN A 65 30.33 -24.20 -1.92
CA ASN A 65 30.73 -24.01 -3.31
C ASN A 65 29.87 -22.94 -4.02
N ASN A 66 29.16 -22.08 -3.28
CA ASN A 66 28.36 -21.02 -3.89
C ASN A 66 29.25 -20.13 -4.77
N THR A 67 28.87 -19.98 -6.04
CA THR A 67 29.68 -19.23 -7.02
C THR A 67 29.85 -17.76 -6.68
N ARG A 68 28.95 -17.17 -5.89
CA ARG A 68 29.04 -15.76 -5.46
C ARG A 68 30.03 -15.56 -4.32
N TRP A 69 30.17 -16.56 -3.45
CA TRP A 69 31.11 -16.54 -2.33
C TRP A 69 31.47 -17.97 -1.90
N VAL A 70 32.54 -18.50 -2.49
CA VAL A 70 33.10 -19.81 -2.15
C VAL A 70 33.76 -19.72 -0.76
N LYS A 71 33.46 -20.68 0.13
CA LYS A 71 34.04 -20.71 1.48
C LYS A 71 35.57 -20.59 1.44
N GLY A 72 36.15 -19.81 2.33
CA GLY A 72 37.60 -19.63 2.44
C GLY A 72 38.20 -18.67 1.42
N ASN A 73 37.37 -18.06 0.56
CA ASN A 73 37.79 -17.07 -0.44
C ASN A 73 36.99 -15.78 -0.27
N ALA A 74 37.50 -14.68 -0.82
CA ALA A 74 36.73 -13.44 -0.92
C ALA A 74 35.49 -13.63 -1.83
N PRO A 75 34.39 -12.90 -1.58
CA PRO A 75 33.23 -12.90 -2.48
C PRO A 75 33.63 -12.42 -3.88
N GLN A 76 33.00 -12.97 -4.92
CA GLN A 76 33.39 -12.73 -6.31
C GLN A 76 33.32 -11.25 -6.72
N ASN A 77 32.36 -10.51 -6.16
CA ASN A 77 32.13 -9.09 -6.41
C ASN A 77 32.69 -8.18 -5.31
N MET A 78 33.55 -8.70 -4.41
CA MET A 78 34.04 -7.94 -3.25
C MET A 78 34.57 -6.56 -3.66
N ASN A 79 35.40 -6.49 -4.69
CA ASN A 79 36.05 -5.25 -5.14
C ASN A 79 35.16 -4.29 -5.94
N ASN A 80 33.84 -4.56 -6.01
CA ASN A 80 32.88 -3.73 -6.72
C ASN A 80 31.87 -3.07 -5.77
N TRP A 81 32.04 -3.20 -4.44
CA TRP A 81 31.11 -2.65 -3.47
C TRP A 81 31.37 -1.17 -3.21
N VAL A 82 32.63 -0.73 -3.20
CA VAL A 82 33.00 0.67 -3.00
C VAL A 82 34.30 0.99 -3.76
N ASP A 83 34.38 2.20 -4.31
CA ASP A 83 35.62 2.68 -4.93
C ASP A 83 36.59 3.16 -3.85
N GLN A 84 37.88 2.82 -3.99
CA GLN A 84 38.94 3.26 -3.05
C GLN A 84 39.18 4.77 -3.07
N THR A 85 38.92 5.41 -4.20
CA THR A 85 39.11 6.85 -4.38
C THR A 85 37.94 7.43 -5.16
N TRP A 86 37.59 8.66 -4.83
CA TRP A 86 36.54 9.38 -5.55
C TRP A 86 36.88 9.58 -7.03
N SER A 87 35.91 9.35 -7.91
CA SER A 87 36.00 9.69 -9.33
C SER A 87 34.66 10.17 -9.87
N ALA A 88 34.69 10.97 -10.95
CA ALA A 88 33.47 11.42 -11.63
C ALA A 88 32.71 10.28 -12.35
N ASN A 89 33.32 9.11 -12.51
CA ASN A 89 32.72 7.93 -13.14
C ASN A 89 32.87 6.74 -12.17
N PRO A 90 32.13 6.72 -11.06
CA PRO A 90 32.26 5.67 -10.06
C PRO A 90 31.88 4.29 -10.64
N THR A 91 32.36 3.22 -10.02
CA THR A 91 32.06 1.85 -10.46
C THR A 91 30.54 1.62 -10.47
N LEU A 92 29.97 1.34 -11.63
CA LEU A 92 28.52 1.19 -11.80
C LEU A 92 27.98 0.09 -10.86
N GLY A 93 26.97 0.44 -10.06
CA GLY A 93 26.35 -0.47 -9.10
C GLY A 93 27.05 -0.58 -7.74
N SER A 94 28.13 0.15 -7.50
CA SER A 94 28.78 0.29 -6.18
C SER A 94 28.01 1.25 -5.25
N LEU A 95 28.34 1.24 -3.95
CA LEU A 95 27.87 2.23 -2.97
C LEU A 95 28.37 3.63 -3.34
N THR A 96 29.57 3.75 -3.92
CA THR A 96 30.10 5.01 -4.46
C THR A 96 29.20 5.56 -5.55
N HIS A 97 28.80 4.71 -6.50
CA HIS A 97 27.85 5.09 -7.54
C HIS A 97 26.48 5.49 -6.96
N TYR A 98 25.98 4.71 -5.99
CA TYR A 98 24.70 4.94 -5.35
C TYR A 98 24.62 6.31 -4.67
N PHE A 99 25.50 6.57 -3.70
CA PHE A 99 25.47 7.81 -2.94
C PHE A 99 25.83 9.02 -3.80
N ASN A 100 26.68 8.86 -4.82
CA ASN A 100 26.92 9.92 -5.80
C ASN A 100 25.64 10.31 -6.56
N GLU A 101 24.95 9.35 -7.16
CA GLU A 101 23.77 9.63 -7.99
C GLU A 101 22.63 10.19 -7.13
N MET A 102 22.32 9.55 -6.01
CA MET A 102 21.22 9.98 -5.12
C MET A 102 21.50 11.36 -4.51
N SER A 103 22.75 11.65 -4.15
CA SER A 103 23.11 12.95 -3.59
C SER A 103 23.27 14.07 -4.61
N GLY A 104 23.31 13.75 -5.92
CA GLY A 104 23.65 14.72 -6.95
C GLY A 104 25.10 15.19 -6.82
N ASN A 105 26.03 14.27 -6.61
CA ASN A 105 27.47 14.50 -6.43
C ASN A 105 27.84 15.33 -5.17
N LYS A 106 27.01 15.26 -4.12
CA LYS A 106 27.28 15.94 -2.84
C LYS A 106 27.96 15.04 -1.83
N LEU A 107 27.57 13.77 -1.76
CA LEU A 107 28.14 12.77 -0.86
C LEU A 107 28.98 11.78 -1.66
N HIS A 108 30.26 11.71 -1.31
CA HIS A 108 31.22 10.76 -1.88
C HIS A 108 31.45 9.65 -0.87
N PHE A 109 30.97 8.45 -1.19
CA PHE A 109 31.09 7.28 -0.34
C PHE A 109 32.19 6.38 -0.91
N ILE A 110 33.36 6.36 -0.28
CA ILE A 110 34.55 5.65 -0.76
C ILE A 110 35.11 4.74 0.34
N GLY A 111 36.01 3.83 -0.01
CA GLY A 111 36.76 3.11 1.01
C GLY A 111 37.37 1.79 0.59
N LYS A 112 37.64 0.95 1.59
CA LYS A 112 38.41 -0.29 1.41
C LYS A 112 37.59 -1.50 1.76
N GLU A 113 37.85 -2.59 1.04
CA GLU A 113 37.24 -3.89 1.27
C GLU A 113 38.29 -4.90 1.73
N VAL A 114 37.91 -5.77 2.66
CA VAL A 114 38.76 -6.86 3.13
C VAL A 114 37.93 -8.11 3.41
N HIS A 115 38.46 -9.28 3.06
CA HIS A 115 37.91 -10.58 3.43
C HIS A 115 38.64 -11.14 4.64
N VAL A 116 37.89 -11.58 5.65
CA VAL A 116 38.43 -12.12 6.90
C VAL A 116 37.71 -13.40 7.29
N ILE A 117 38.48 -14.42 7.67
CA ILE A 117 37.96 -15.59 8.39
C ILE A 117 38.06 -15.29 9.88
N ALA A 118 36.95 -15.38 10.60
CA ALA A 118 36.90 -15.11 12.04
C ALA A 118 37.91 -16.00 12.80
N PRO A 119 38.55 -15.49 13.87
CA PRO A 119 39.58 -16.24 14.61
C PRO A 119 39.13 -17.60 15.16
N HIS A 120 37.84 -17.73 15.48
CA HIS A 120 37.29 -18.92 16.12
C HIS A 120 35.99 -19.42 15.47
N THR A 121 35.63 -20.67 15.74
CA THR A 121 34.37 -21.27 15.29
C THR A 121 33.17 -20.70 16.05
N ARG A 122 31.95 -20.85 15.50
CA ARG A 122 30.71 -20.45 16.17
C ARG A 122 30.58 -21.13 17.54
N ASP A 123 30.85 -22.43 17.60
CA ASP A 123 30.83 -23.21 18.85
C ASP A 123 31.82 -22.66 19.88
N TRP A 124 33.01 -22.24 19.46
CA TRP A 124 33.97 -21.64 20.38
C TRP A 124 33.40 -20.34 20.97
N TYR A 125 32.83 -19.46 20.15
CA TYR A 125 32.25 -18.19 20.61
C TYR A 125 31.06 -18.40 21.56
N MET A 126 30.18 -19.36 21.26
CA MET A 126 29.04 -19.69 22.13
C MET A 126 29.48 -20.21 23.51
N ASN A 127 30.61 -20.94 23.56
CA ASN A 127 31.16 -21.50 24.80
C ASN A 127 32.03 -20.53 25.60
N ASN A 128 32.65 -19.53 24.96
CA ASN A 128 33.61 -18.62 25.62
C ASN A 128 33.03 -17.24 25.97
N TYR A 129 31.96 -16.81 25.30
CA TYR A 129 31.27 -15.57 25.63
C TYR A 129 29.86 -15.84 26.16
N ILE A 130 29.53 -15.22 27.29
CA ILE A 130 28.23 -15.38 27.98
C ILE A 130 27.17 -14.42 27.41
N SER A 131 27.58 -13.23 26.95
CA SER A 131 26.73 -12.20 26.36
C SER A 131 27.50 -11.38 25.31
N ASN A 132 26.79 -10.54 24.56
CA ASN A 132 27.34 -9.63 23.55
C ASN A 132 28.29 -10.31 22.53
N ARG A 133 27.98 -11.56 22.16
CA ARG A 133 28.82 -12.40 21.31
C ARG A 133 29.16 -11.74 19.99
N ARG A 134 28.17 -11.18 19.26
CA ARG A 134 28.42 -10.42 18.03
C ARG A 134 29.48 -9.34 18.21
N GLY A 135 29.36 -8.51 19.23
CA GLY A 135 30.31 -7.43 19.47
C GLY A 135 31.72 -7.94 19.77
N ASN A 136 31.83 -9.00 20.57
CA ASN A 136 33.14 -9.61 20.85
C ASN A 136 33.76 -10.27 19.61
N ILE A 137 32.97 -10.96 18.79
CA ILE A 137 33.42 -11.56 17.52
C ILE A 137 33.97 -10.47 16.59
N GLN A 138 33.21 -9.40 16.38
CA GLN A 138 33.61 -8.30 15.49
C GLN A 138 34.81 -7.54 16.05
N LYS A 139 34.92 -7.38 17.37
CA LYS A 139 36.10 -6.83 18.03
C LYS A 139 37.36 -7.63 17.75
N GLU A 140 37.31 -8.96 17.87
CA GLU A 140 38.50 -9.78 17.60
C GLU A 140 38.96 -9.66 16.14
N ILE A 141 38.02 -9.60 15.19
CA ILE A 141 38.32 -9.36 13.77
C ILE A 141 38.95 -7.98 13.57
N ILE A 142 38.38 -6.92 14.18
CA ILE A 142 38.93 -5.56 14.12
C ILE A 142 40.36 -5.53 14.69
N GLN A 143 40.58 -6.17 15.86
CA GLN A 143 41.89 -6.22 16.50
C GLN A 143 42.92 -7.02 15.69
N GLN A 144 42.48 -8.02 14.93
CA GLN A 144 43.34 -8.70 13.97
C GLN A 144 43.77 -7.75 12.84
N LEU A 145 42.83 -6.98 12.28
CA LEU A 145 43.12 -6.01 11.22
C LEU A 145 44.03 -4.86 11.71
N ASP A 146 43.82 -4.38 12.93
CA ASP A 146 44.61 -3.33 13.61
C ASP A 146 46.12 -3.65 13.68
N THR A 147 46.50 -4.92 13.57
CA THR A 147 47.92 -5.30 13.50
C THR A 147 48.62 -4.87 12.21
N THR A 148 47.86 -4.56 11.15
CA THR A 148 48.38 -4.30 9.80
C THR A 148 47.76 -3.09 9.11
N TRP A 149 46.62 -2.59 9.60
CA TRP A 149 45.89 -1.45 9.03
C TRP A 149 45.93 -0.27 10.00
N ASP A 150 46.01 0.94 9.45
CA ASP A 150 45.88 2.20 10.19
C ASP A 150 44.44 2.69 10.08
N PHE A 151 43.73 2.73 11.21
CA PHE A 151 42.34 3.18 11.25
C PHE A 151 42.20 4.70 11.12
N ALA A 152 43.30 5.45 10.99
CA ALA A 152 43.30 6.87 10.60
C ALA A 152 42.54 7.20 9.36
N GLU A 153 42.52 6.26 8.43
CA GLU A 153 41.95 6.48 7.13
C GLU A 153 40.42 6.61 7.17
N PHE A 154 39.80 6.16 8.26
CA PHE A 154 38.35 6.07 8.44
C PHE A 154 37.82 7.01 9.53
N ASP A 155 38.62 7.99 9.97
CA ASP A 155 38.31 8.98 11.01
C ASP A 155 38.48 10.37 10.39
N ASN A 156 37.44 10.81 9.69
CA ASN A 156 37.47 12.03 8.90
C ASN A 156 36.53 13.12 9.45
N TRP A 157 35.55 12.76 10.27
CA TRP A 157 34.50 13.68 10.71
C TRP A 157 34.39 13.76 12.23
N ASP A 158 34.23 15.00 12.71
CA ASP A 158 34.02 15.32 14.11
C ASP A 158 32.55 15.60 14.34
N TRP A 159 31.88 14.72 15.08
CA TRP A 159 30.49 14.91 15.46
C TRP A 159 30.36 15.81 16.69
N VAL A 160 29.65 16.93 16.54
CA VAL A 160 29.47 17.93 17.62
C VAL A 160 28.10 17.76 18.28
N SER A 161 27.06 17.69 17.46
CA SER A 161 25.67 17.51 17.88
C SER A 161 24.84 17.03 16.69
N ASP A 162 23.58 16.67 16.92
CA ASP A 162 22.64 16.38 15.84
C ASP A 162 22.74 17.47 14.74
N TYR A 163 22.99 17.04 13.49
CA TYR A 163 23.11 17.85 12.29
C TYR A 163 24.32 18.80 12.21
N THR A 164 25.26 18.70 13.15
CA THR A 164 26.44 19.57 13.23
C THR A 164 27.71 18.75 13.35
N TYR A 165 28.61 18.94 12.38
CA TYR A 165 29.85 18.19 12.24
C TYR A 165 30.93 19.05 11.56
N TYR A 166 32.19 18.69 11.74
CA TYR A 166 33.33 19.30 11.08
C TYR A 166 34.15 18.26 10.30
N ASN A 167 34.75 18.66 9.17
CA ASN A 167 35.60 17.81 8.35
C ASN A 167 37.02 17.76 8.93
N ASN A 168 37.16 17.14 10.09
CA ASN A 168 38.40 16.80 10.76
C ASN A 168 38.21 15.55 11.61
N ALA A 169 39.28 14.78 11.77
CA ALA A 169 39.31 13.64 12.68
C ALA A 169 38.96 14.05 14.13
N ASP A 170 38.26 13.18 14.85
CA ASP A 170 37.89 13.34 16.27
C ASP A 170 38.32 12.16 17.16
N THR A 171 39.15 11.27 16.62
CA THR A 171 39.60 10.00 17.22
C THR A 171 38.58 8.87 17.18
N TYR A 172 37.39 9.09 16.62
CA TYR A 172 36.42 8.05 16.37
C TYR A 172 36.41 7.67 14.89
N VAL A 173 36.44 6.37 14.62
CA VAL A 173 36.20 5.87 13.27
C VAL A 173 34.76 6.18 12.88
N ASP A 174 34.56 6.75 11.70
CA ASP A 174 33.27 7.18 11.17
C ASP A 174 32.36 5.99 10.88
N MET A 175 32.87 4.98 10.15
CA MET A 175 32.03 3.89 9.64
C MET A 175 32.80 2.61 9.28
N ILE A 176 32.38 1.49 9.87
CA ILE A 176 32.79 0.13 9.54
C ILE A 176 31.54 -0.68 9.18
N ILE A 177 31.61 -1.44 8.08
CA ILE A 177 30.51 -2.26 7.58
C ILE A 177 30.94 -3.72 7.62
N PHE A 178 30.27 -4.55 8.43
CA PHE A 178 30.42 -6.00 8.40
C PHE A 178 29.40 -6.62 7.46
N VAL A 179 29.86 -7.47 6.54
CA VAL A 179 29.02 -8.29 5.66
C VAL A 179 29.37 -9.75 5.89
N TRP A 180 28.48 -10.49 6.54
CA TRP A 180 28.72 -11.89 6.87
C TRP A 180 28.26 -12.84 5.77
N ARG A 181 29.11 -13.79 5.39
CA ARG A 181 28.80 -14.84 4.40
C ARG A 181 27.54 -15.63 4.80
N ASN A 182 27.60 -16.24 5.97
CA ASN A 182 26.51 -16.98 6.61
C ASN A 182 26.75 -17.04 8.14
N ILE A 183 25.70 -16.77 8.92
CA ILE A 183 25.75 -16.84 10.38
C ILE A 183 25.34 -18.21 10.91
N SER A 184 24.24 -18.79 10.41
CA SER A 184 23.64 -19.98 11.03
C SER A 184 22.79 -20.84 10.10
N GLY A 185 22.74 -20.55 8.80
CA GLY A 185 21.87 -21.25 7.83
C GLY A 185 22.14 -22.75 7.70
N ASP A 186 23.32 -23.20 8.08
CA ASP A 186 23.79 -24.60 8.12
C ASP A 186 23.61 -25.29 9.47
N LEU A 187 23.15 -24.58 10.51
CA LEU A 187 22.91 -25.17 11.83
C LEU A 187 21.58 -25.92 11.86
N SER A 188 21.45 -26.88 12.77
CA SER A 188 20.23 -27.69 12.93
C SER A 188 18.99 -26.85 13.26
N ASN A 189 19.19 -25.71 13.94
CA ASN A 189 18.19 -24.69 14.16
C ASN A 189 18.78 -23.31 13.83
N PRO A 190 18.63 -22.83 12.57
CA PRO A 190 19.25 -21.58 12.13
C PRO A 190 18.81 -20.36 12.94
N TYR A 191 17.52 -20.29 13.32
CA TYR A 191 17.01 -19.16 14.10
C TYR A 191 17.60 -19.12 15.51
N GLN A 192 17.66 -20.27 16.18
CA GLN A 192 18.32 -20.36 17.49
C GLN A 192 19.80 -20.00 17.39
N GLY A 193 20.49 -20.42 16.33
CA GLY A 193 21.87 -20.02 16.08
C GLY A 193 22.07 -18.51 15.95
N LEU A 194 21.13 -17.79 15.33
CA LEU A 194 21.15 -16.32 15.31
C LEU A 194 21.05 -15.74 16.72
N ILE A 195 20.13 -16.27 17.55
CA ILE A 195 19.96 -15.85 18.95
C ILE A 195 21.25 -16.09 19.73
N ASP A 196 21.78 -17.30 19.63
CA ASP A 196 22.93 -17.73 20.40
C ASP A 196 24.17 -16.94 20.03
N LEU A 197 24.35 -16.54 18.77
CA LEU A 197 25.49 -15.72 18.34
C LEU A 197 25.25 -14.20 18.50
N GLY A 198 24.02 -13.77 18.80
CA GLY A 198 23.67 -12.36 18.97
C GLY A 198 23.43 -11.60 17.66
N PHE A 199 22.93 -12.26 16.61
CA PHE A 199 22.67 -11.70 15.27
C PHE A 199 21.17 -11.54 14.93
N VAL A 200 20.28 -11.60 15.93
CA VAL A 200 18.81 -11.55 15.71
C VAL A 200 18.30 -10.14 15.42
N SER A 201 18.89 -9.13 16.07
CA SER A 201 18.41 -7.75 16.07
C SER A 201 19.54 -6.73 15.81
N ASN A 202 19.16 -5.60 15.22
CA ASN A 202 20.00 -4.44 14.87
C ASN A 202 21.07 -4.74 13.82
N TYR A 203 20.84 -4.28 12.60
CA TYR A 203 21.88 -4.24 11.58
C TYR A 203 22.67 -2.92 11.58
N GLY A 204 22.20 -1.89 12.29
CA GLY A 204 22.87 -0.59 12.38
C GLY A 204 23.90 -0.45 13.51
N ASP A 205 24.41 -1.53 14.10
CA ASP A 205 25.45 -1.45 15.13
C ASP A 205 26.52 -2.55 14.97
N LEU A 206 27.58 -2.49 15.79
CA LEU A 206 28.68 -3.47 15.81
C LEU A 206 28.60 -4.46 17.00
N GLY A 207 27.47 -4.54 17.68
CA GLY A 207 27.20 -5.49 18.76
C GLY A 207 27.20 -4.92 20.19
N ASP A 208 27.09 -3.60 20.35
CA ASP A 208 26.85 -2.89 21.62
C ASP A 208 27.72 -3.38 22.81
N ILE A 209 29.04 -3.43 22.61
CA ILE A 209 30.05 -3.73 23.65
C ILE A 209 30.77 -2.49 24.18
N GLY A 210 30.27 -1.29 23.87
CA GLY A 210 30.92 -0.02 24.20
C GLY A 210 31.95 0.40 23.14
N ILE A 211 33.21 0.54 23.54
CA ILE A 211 34.31 1.03 22.69
C ILE A 211 35.31 -0.09 22.38
N ILE A 212 35.75 -0.16 21.12
CA ILE A 212 36.95 -0.89 20.72
C ILE A 212 38.06 0.13 20.47
N ASN A 213 39.21 -0.02 21.12
CA ASN A 213 40.39 0.82 20.86
C ASN A 213 41.24 0.20 19.74
N VAL A 214 41.69 1.04 18.82
CA VAL A 214 42.56 0.69 17.68
C VAL A 214 43.71 1.71 17.57
N ASP A 215 44.66 1.47 16.68
CA ASP A 215 45.87 2.27 16.46
C ASP A 215 46.64 2.53 17.76
N ASN A 216 46.88 1.49 18.57
CA ASN A 216 47.50 1.60 19.89
C ASN A 216 46.78 2.58 20.85
N ASN A 217 45.45 2.56 20.85
CA ASN A 217 44.57 3.46 21.62
C ASN A 217 44.58 4.92 21.18
N GLN A 218 45.10 5.25 19.99
CA GLN A 218 44.93 6.58 19.41
C GLN A 218 43.51 6.79 18.88
N ARG A 219 42.81 5.71 18.55
CA ARG A 219 41.45 5.75 18.01
C ARG A 219 40.48 4.80 18.68
N LYS A 220 39.20 5.10 18.48
CA LYS A 220 38.06 4.42 19.08
C LYS A 220 37.04 4.06 18.00
N ILE A 221 36.39 2.93 18.19
CA ILE A 221 35.23 2.49 17.40
C ILE A 221 34.08 2.35 18.39
N ALA A 222 33.03 3.15 18.20
CA ALA A 222 31.82 3.04 19.01
C ALA A 222 30.93 1.91 18.47
N THR A 223 30.52 0.98 19.31
CA THR A 223 29.84 -0.25 18.82
C THR A 223 28.32 -0.24 18.94
N SER A 224 27.76 0.82 19.52
CA SER A 224 26.33 0.92 19.85
C SER A 224 25.60 1.92 18.95
N PHE A 225 24.42 1.55 18.49
CA PHE A 225 23.55 2.47 17.77
C PHE A 225 22.72 3.28 18.79
N GLY A 226 22.82 4.61 18.73
CA GLY A 226 21.96 5.49 19.55
C GLY A 226 22.58 6.07 20.82
N GLY A 227 23.91 6.11 20.98
CA GLY A 227 24.58 6.93 22.00
C GLY A 227 24.17 6.58 23.44
N ARG A 228 24.50 5.36 23.88
CA ARG A 228 24.40 5.03 25.31
C ARG A 228 25.52 5.77 26.05
N ASP A 229 25.17 6.51 27.11
CA ASP A 229 26.11 7.05 28.09
C ASP A 229 27.29 7.86 27.51
N SER A 230 27.01 8.98 26.82
CA SER A 230 28.00 9.99 26.38
C SER A 230 29.03 9.55 25.32
N ILE A 231 28.77 8.46 24.59
CA ILE A 231 29.57 8.00 23.45
C ILE A 231 28.98 8.58 22.15
N PRO A 232 29.79 9.06 21.18
CA PRO A 232 29.30 9.41 19.85
C PRO A 232 28.53 8.25 19.21
N TYR A 233 27.54 8.57 18.36
CA TYR A 233 26.67 7.57 17.72
C TYR A 233 27.51 6.53 16.94
N GLY A 234 27.22 5.24 17.10
CA GLY A 234 28.12 4.12 16.77
C GLY A 234 28.76 4.12 15.37
N SER A 235 29.93 3.52 15.25
CA SER A 235 30.78 3.49 14.06
C SER A 235 30.52 2.31 13.12
N GLY A 236 29.30 1.77 13.03
CA GLY A 236 29.14 0.68 12.06
C GLY A 236 27.80 0.01 11.85
N VAL A 237 27.77 -0.69 10.73
CA VAL A 237 26.65 -1.48 10.21
C VAL A 237 27.09 -2.94 10.19
N THR A 238 26.24 -3.85 10.66
CA THR A 238 26.44 -5.30 10.54
C THR A 238 25.30 -5.90 9.73
N VAL A 239 25.61 -6.48 8.57
CA VAL A 239 24.66 -7.21 7.73
C VAL A 239 24.92 -8.71 7.81
N ARG A 240 23.85 -9.50 7.94
CA ARG A 240 23.95 -10.97 8.03
C ARG A 240 23.66 -11.64 6.68
N ASN A 241 24.19 -12.84 6.50
CA ASN A 241 23.81 -13.80 5.45
C ASN A 241 23.79 -13.26 4.01
N TYR A 242 24.96 -12.88 3.48
CA TYR A 242 25.18 -12.49 2.08
C TYR A 242 24.55 -13.45 1.06
N LEU A 243 24.52 -14.75 1.36
CA LEU A 243 24.07 -15.78 0.41
C LEU A 243 22.55 -15.85 0.26
N THR A 244 21.77 -15.39 1.24
CA THR A 244 20.31 -15.57 1.25
C THR A 244 19.53 -14.27 1.33
N GLU A 245 20.20 -13.15 1.62
CA GLU A 245 19.59 -11.83 1.74
C GLU A 245 20.09 -10.87 0.65
N ASP A 246 19.60 -9.62 0.66
CA ASP A 246 20.09 -8.51 -0.16
C ASP A 246 20.97 -7.60 0.71
N PRO A 247 22.26 -7.95 0.87
CA PRO A 247 23.10 -7.30 1.86
C PRO A 247 23.40 -5.85 1.48
N PHE A 248 23.35 -5.51 0.19
CA PHE A 248 23.66 -4.17 -0.30
C PHE A 248 22.55 -3.17 0.03
N ARG A 249 21.27 -3.56 -0.17
CA ARG A 249 20.15 -2.72 0.28
C ARG A 249 20.15 -2.54 1.79
N ASN A 250 20.48 -3.61 2.53
CA ASN A 250 20.58 -3.52 3.99
C ASN A 250 21.67 -2.52 4.40
N VAL A 251 22.83 -2.49 3.75
CA VAL A 251 23.84 -1.46 4.01
C VAL A 251 23.31 -0.05 3.75
N ILE A 252 22.64 0.18 2.62
CA ILE A 252 22.05 1.49 2.29
C ILE A 252 21.03 1.91 3.36
N HIS A 253 20.16 0.99 3.77
CA HIS A 253 19.15 1.22 4.79
C HIS A 253 19.78 1.61 6.14
N GLU A 254 20.69 0.77 6.64
CA GLU A 254 21.31 1.00 7.94
C GLU A 254 22.22 2.23 7.94
N PHE A 255 22.94 2.49 6.86
CA PHE A 255 23.70 3.74 6.73
C PHE A 255 22.78 4.96 6.70
N SER A 256 21.60 4.85 6.09
CA SER A 256 20.64 5.96 6.01
C SER A 256 20.09 6.37 7.39
N HIS A 257 20.16 5.49 8.39
CA HIS A 257 19.89 5.88 9.76
C HIS A 257 20.88 6.90 10.32
N TYR A 258 22.13 6.87 9.88
CA TYR A 258 23.14 7.88 10.25
C TYR A 258 22.87 9.24 9.61
N LEU A 259 22.23 9.23 8.45
CA LEU A 259 21.86 10.43 7.71
C LEU A 259 20.55 11.03 8.22
N ILE A 260 19.51 10.23 8.45
CA ILE A 260 18.15 10.73 8.69
C ILE A 260 17.71 10.53 10.15
N GLY A 261 18.40 9.66 10.90
CA GLY A 261 18.07 9.26 12.26
C GLY A 261 17.22 7.98 12.33
N ASN A 262 16.63 7.77 13.50
CA ASN A 262 15.77 6.63 13.82
C ASN A 262 14.61 6.41 12.83
N ASN A 263 14.02 5.20 12.91
CA ASN A 263 12.82 4.77 12.16
C ASN A 263 11.57 5.66 12.30
N ASP A 264 11.60 6.73 13.08
CA ASP A 264 10.42 7.52 13.47
C ASP A 264 9.67 8.13 12.26
N TYR A 265 10.36 8.28 11.12
CA TYR A 265 9.81 8.80 9.86
C TYR A 265 9.33 7.71 8.87
N HIS A 266 9.72 6.44 9.05
CA HIS A 266 9.70 5.42 8.00
C HIS A 266 9.06 4.08 8.41
N ASN A 267 8.09 4.12 9.33
CA ASN A 267 7.38 2.93 9.82
C ASN A 267 6.12 2.55 8.99
N GLY A 268 5.94 3.12 7.78
CA GLY A 268 4.75 2.89 6.95
C GLY A 268 4.97 1.82 5.87
N PHE A 269 3.92 1.05 5.55
CA PHE A 269 3.92 0.11 4.41
C PHE A 269 3.65 0.83 3.07
N GLY A 270 4.12 0.24 1.97
CA GLY A 270 4.04 0.85 0.63
C GLY A 270 4.96 2.05 0.43
N PHE A 271 5.86 2.31 1.38
CA PHE A 271 6.83 3.39 1.30
C PHE A 271 8.02 3.01 0.40
N TRP A 272 8.58 4.01 -0.28
CA TRP A 272 9.77 3.86 -1.09
C TRP A 272 10.81 4.92 -0.71
N GLY A 273 12.09 4.54 -0.64
CA GLY A 273 13.10 5.38 -0.01
C GLY A 273 14.18 4.54 0.64
N MET A 274 15.27 5.20 1.05
CA MET A 274 16.44 4.50 1.59
C MET A 274 16.13 3.77 2.90
N LEU A 275 15.23 4.35 3.71
CA LEU A 275 14.80 3.80 4.99
C LEU A 275 13.55 2.91 4.90
N SER A 276 13.14 2.48 3.71
CA SER A 276 12.01 1.58 3.56
C SER A 276 12.34 0.19 4.14
N ALA A 277 11.70 -0.13 5.27
CA ALA A 277 11.73 -1.47 5.86
C ALA A 277 10.64 -2.39 5.27
N TRP A 278 9.47 -1.82 4.96
CA TRP A 278 8.30 -2.51 4.42
C TRP A 278 7.63 -1.63 3.34
N GLY A 279 7.62 -2.06 2.08
CA GLY A 279 7.10 -1.27 0.96
C GLY A 279 7.80 -1.60 -0.35
N ILE A 280 7.80 -0.67 -1.30
CA ILE A 280 8.49 -0.82 -2.58
C ILE A 280 9.98 -0.95 -2.28
N ARG A 281 10.57 -2.11 -2.57
CA ARG A 281 12.01 -2.35 -2.37
C ARG A 281 12.78 -1.78 -3.54
N THR A 282 12.75 -0.46 -3.66
CA THR A 282 13.61 0.30 -4.58
C THR A 282 14.85 0.79 -3.84
N TYR A 283 15.94 0.98 -4.57
CA TYR A 283 17.12 1.66 -4.04
C TYR A 283 16.96 3.18 -4.06
N VAL A 284 15.95 3.75 -4.71
CA VAL A 284 15.87 5.20 -4.89
C VAL A 284 15.57 5.95 -3.58
N ALA A 285 16.37 6.99 -3.29
CA ALA A 285 16.07 7.98 -2.25
C ALA A 285 14.99 8.95 -2.75
N ASN A 286 13.89 9.10 -2.00
CA ASN A 286 12.75 9.88 -2.46
C ASN A 286 12.93 11.41 -2.28
N ALA A 287 12.04 12.22 -2.85
CA ALA A 287 12.09 13.68 -2.79
C ALA A 287 12.13 14.26 -1.37
N TRP A 288 11.43 13.67 -0.41
CA TRP A 288 11.49 14.15 0.97
C TRP A 288 12.87 13.86 1.59
N GLU A 289 13.40 12.65 1.42
CA GLU A 289 14.72 12.26 1.93
C GLU A 289 15.82 13.12 1.31
N ARG A 290 15.82 13.24 -0.02
CA ARG A 290 16.81 14.06 -0.76
C ARG A 290 16.71 15.54 -0.38
N TYR A 291 15.50 16.07 -0.16
CA TYR A 291 15.34 17.47 0.29
C TYR A 291 15.84 17.66 1.73
N ARG A 292 15.51 16.73 2.64
CA ARG A 292 15.95 16.74 4.04
C ARG A 292 17.47 16.60 4.21
N LEU A 293 18.13 15.93 3.28
CA LEU A 293 19.58 15.77 3.29
C LEU A 293 20.30 16.91 2.56
N GLY A 294 19.56 17.87 2.01
CA GLY A 294 20.11 18.95 1.20
C GLY A 294 20.66 18.47 -0.15
N TRP A 295 20.33 17.24 -0.58
CA TRP A 295 20.74 16.68 -1.86
C TRP A 295 20.04 17.35 -3.03
N ILE A 296 18.78 17.75 -2.85
CA ILE A 296 18.05 18.66 -3.74
C ILE A 296 17.77 19.98 -2.99
N SER A 297 17.63 21.09 -3.73
CA SER A 297 17.45 22.44 -3.20
C SER A 297 16.09 23.02 -3.56
N ASP A 298 15.70 24.19 -3.02
CA ASP A 298 14.46 24.87 -3.44
C ASP A 298 14.44 25.27 -4.94
N SER A 299 15.60 25.35 -5.60
CA SER A 299 15.64 25.63 -7.05
C SER A 299 15.26 24.43 -7.91
N THR A 300 15.51 23.21 -7.42
CA THR A 300 15.10 21.95 -8.07
C THR A 300 13.80 21.40 -7.46
N THR A 301 13.50 21.81 -6.23
CA THR A 301 12.29 21.51 -5.47
C THR A 301 11.39 22.74 -5.46
N TYR A 302 10.53 22.86 -6.45
CA TYR A 302 9.64 23.99 -6.61
C TYR A 302 8.63 24.06 -5.43
N THR A 303 8.96 24.87 -4.42
CA THR A 303 8.14 25.01 -3.20
C THR A 303 6.91 25.88 -3.47
N ILE A 304 5.73 25.33 -3.18
CA ILE A 304 4.43 25.97 -3.38
C ILE A 304 3.75 26.12 -2.03
N ASN A 305 3.52 27.38 -1.65
CA ASN A 305 2.82 27.72 -0.41
C ASN A 305 1.29 27.64 -0.58
N ASN A 306 0.58 27.59 0.54
CA ASN A 306 -0.89 27.57 0.61
C ASN A 306 -1.55 28.92 0.25
N THR A 307 -0.99 29.66 -0.71
CA THR A 307 -1.60 30.86 -1.26
C THR A 307 -2.47 30.45 -2.45
N THR A 308 -3.72 30.92 -2.49
CA THR A 308 -4.66 30.65 -3.59
C THR A 308 -4.05 31.04 -4.93
N GLN A 309 -3.86 30.05 -5.81
CA GLN A 309 -3.30 30.24 -7.14
C GLN A 309 -3.57 29.02 -8.03
N THR A 310 -3.56 29.23 -9.34
CA THR A 310 -3.49 28.16 -10.34
C THR A 310 -2.23 28.36 -11.16
N LEU A 311 -1.39 27.35 -11.25
CA LEU A 311 -0.15 27.36 -12.01
C LEU A 311 -0.27 26.39 -13.18
N THR A 312 -0.32 26.90 -14.40
CA THR A 312 -0.48 26.08 -15.60
C THR A 312 0.87 25.82 -16.28
N GLY A 313 0.94 24.72 -17.05
CA GLY A 313 2.11 24.44 -17.89
C GLY A 313 3.40 24.14 -17.11
N ARG A 314 3.29 23.55 -15.91
CA ARG A 314 4.42 23.25 -15.03
C ARG A 314 5.07 21.92 -15.42
N ASN A 315 6.36 21.95 -15.75
CA ASN A 315 7.07 20.75 -16.21
C ASN A 315 7.68 19.99 -15.03
N LEU A 316 7.53 18.65 -15.07
CA LEU A 316 8.14 17.72 -14.13
C LEU A 316 8.88 16.63 -14.92
N GLY A 317 10.20 16.77 -15.03
CA GLY A 317 11.07 15.76 -15.65
C GLY A 317 11.42 14.63 -14.68
N ASP A 318 12.20 13.66 -15.14
CA ASP A 318 12.66 12.54 -14.32
C ASP A 318 13.37 13.01 -13.04
N PHE A 319 12.95 12.48 -11.91
CA PHE A 319 13.36 12.91 -10.59
C PHE A 319 14.75 12.40 -10.22
N VAL A 320 15.06 11.15 -10.51
CA VAL A 320 16.34 10.56 -10.07
C VAL A 320 17.50 11.25 -10.78
N THR A 321 17.42 11.35 -12.12
CA THR A 321 18.47 11.97 -12.94
C THR A 321 18.43 13.50 -12.94
N GLY A 322 17.23 14.10 -12.80
CA GLY A 322 17.06 15.55 -12.87
C GLY A 322 16.98 16.28 -11.52
N GLY A 323 16.69 15.57 -10.42
CA GLY A 323 16.50 16.14 -9.09
C GLY A 323 15.24 17.01 -8.92
N ASN A 324 14.36 17.05 -9.93
CA ASN A 324 13.21 17.95 -9.98
C ASN A 324 12.00 17.36 -9.26
N ALA A 325 11.46 18.09 -8.28
CA ALA A 325 10.24 17.74 -7.56
C ALA A 325 9.39 18.98 -7.26
N TYR A 326 8.08 18.81 -7.02
CA TYR A 326 7.27 19.89 -6.43
C TYR A 326 7.02 19.57 -4.95
N ARG A 327 7.14 20.60 -4.11
CA ARG A 327 6.88 20.51 -2.67
C ARG A 327 5.74 21.44 -2.29
N PHE A 328 4.64 20.88 -1.81
CA PHE A 328 3.46 21.62 -1.36
C PHE A 328 3.51 21.80 0.14
N VAL A 329 3.54 23.06 0.60
CA VAL A 329 3.49 23.41 2.01
C VAL A 329 2.04 23.56 2.43
N ILE A 330 1.53 22.54 3.15
CA ILE A 330 0.14 22.48 3.59
C ILE A 330 -0.03 23.22 4.91
N ASN A 331 0.85 22.92 5.87
CA ASN A 331 0.98 23.68 7.10
C ASN A 331 2.44 23.58 7.60
N SER A 332 3.14 24.70 7.58
CA SER A 332 4.53 24.76 8.04
C SER A 332 4.67 24.53 9.55
N SER A 333 3.72 25.00 10.37
CA SER A 333 3.81 24.89 11.83
C SER A 333 3.65 23.44 12.31
N SER A 334 2.84 22.65 11.60
CA SER A 334 2.67 21.20 11.87
C SER A 334 3.50 20.31 10.95
N GLN A 335 4.44 20.87 10.18
CA GLN A 335 5.31 20.12 9.25
C GLN A 335 4.54 19.21 8.27
N GLU A 336 3.46 19.72 7.70
CA GLU A 336 2.64 19.00 6.73
C GLU A 336 3.00 19.40 5.30
N TYR A 337 3.46 18.41 4.54
CA TYR A 337 3.96 18.59 3.17
C TYR A 337 3.49 17.48 2.26
N PHE A 338 3.33 17.81 0.98
CA PHE A 338 3.32 16.80 -0.09
C PHE A 338 4.52 17.03 -1.00
N PHE A 339 5.09 15.94 -1.51
CA PHE A 339 6.07 15.95 -2.57
C PHE A 339 5.48 15.20 -3.76
N ILE A 340 5.72 15.68 -4.97
CA ILE A 340 5.46 14.91 -6.18
C ILE A 340 6.73 14.80 -7.00
N GLU A 341 6.97 13.59 -7.50
CA GLU A 341 8.17 13.23 -8.25
C GLU A 341 7.78 12.37 -9.45
N ASN A 342 8.49 12.54 -10.56
CA ASN A 342 8.25 11.78 -11.79
C ASN A 342 9.37 10.77 -12.00
N HIS A 343 8.99 9.52 -12.25
CA HIS A 343 9.93 8.43 -12.50
C HIS A 343 9.76 7.94 -13.93
N GLN A 344 10.87 7.90 -14.68
CA GLN A 344 10.91 7.42 -16.06
C GLN A 344 11.84 6.20 -16.22
N LYS A 345 12.32 5.65 -15.09
CA LYS A 345 13.28 4.54 -15.06
C LYS A 345 14.51 4.84 -15.91
N LEU A 346 15.07 6.03 -15.75
CA LEU A 346 16.32 6.40 -16.42
C LEU A 346 17.54 6.04 -15.59
N SER A 347 17.39 5.98 -14.25
CA SER A 347 18.49 5.62 -13.37
C SER A 347 18.79 4.12 -13.42
N TYR A 348 20.06 3.78 -13.16
CA TYR A 348 20.48 2.39 -12.95
C TYR A 348 19.65 1.73 -11.84
N TRP A 349 19.37 2.45 -10.75
CA TRP A 349 18.73 1.95 -9.52
C TRP A 349 17.24 1.66 -9.64
N GLU A 350 16.60 2.14 -10.70
CA GLU A 350 15.19 1.87 -11.00
C GLU A 350 15.01 0.63 -11.88
N ASN A 351 16.06 0.21 -12.58
CA ASN A 351 16.02 -0.90 -13.53
C ASN A 351 16.86 -2.11 -13.10
N ASN A 352 17.85 -1.87 -12.24
CA ASN A 352 18.82 -2.87 -11.84
C ASN A 352 18.81 -2.97 -10.33
N ALA A 353 18.81 -4.22 -9.89
CA ALA A 353 18.89 -4.53 -8.49
C ALA A 353 20.13 -5.44 -8.35
N PRO A 354 21.24 -4.94 -7.79
CA PRO A 354 22.55 -5.58 -7.93
C PRO A 354 22.66 -6.97 -7.26
N PHE A 355 21.68 -7.36 -6.45
CA PHE A 355 21.66 -8.63 -5.71
C PHE A 355 20.35 -9.40 -5.94
N TRP A 356 20.38 -10.72 -5.84
CA TRP A 356 19.22 -11.58 -6.12
C TRP A 356 18.11 -11.42 -5.06
N GLY A 357 16.83 -11.40 -5.47
CA GLY A 357 15.68 -11.26 -4.57
C GLY A 357 15.29 -9.82 -4.19
N SER A 358 15.94 -8.84 -4.80
CA SER A 358 15.73 -7.39 -4.61
C SER A 358 14.61 -6.80 -5.48
N HIS A 359 13.89 -7.63 -6.24
CA HIS A 359 12.85 -7.22 -7.20
C HIS A 359 11.42 -7.27 -6.64
N ASP A 360 11.22 -6.97 -5.37
CA ASP A 360 9.87 -6.73 -4.85
C ASP A 360 9.50 -5.25 -5.06
N GLY A 361 9.06 -4.90 -6.27
CA GLY A 361 8.52 -3.58 -6.60
C GLY A 361 9.17 -2.92 -7.82
N SER A 362 8.60 -3.15 -9.00
CA SER A 362 8.99 -2.38 -10.19
C SER A 362 8.34 -1.00 -10.12
N VAL A 363 9.12 0.04 -9.81
CA VAL A 363 8.72 1.44 -10.00
C VAL A 363 8.17 1.59 -11.42
N GLU A 364 6.92 2.02 -11.58
CA GLU A 364 6.31 2.28 -12.89
C GLU A 364 6.67 3.67 -13.41
N ASN A 365 6.46 3.89 -14.71
CA ASN A 365 6.62 5.24 -15.25
C ASN A 365 5.41 6.10 -14.85
N GLY A 366 5.67 7.26 -14.26
CA GLY A 366 4.62 8.19 -13.86
C GLY A 366 4.98 9.07 -12.68
N ILE A 367 3.96 9.74 -12.15
CA ILE A 367 4.08 10.64 -11.00
C ILE A 367 3.68 9.90 -9.73
N TYR A 368 4.53 10.04 -8.71
CA TYR A 368 4.29 9.54 -7.37
C TYR A 368 4.03 10.69 -6.42
N VAL A 369 3.17 10.46 -5.43
CA VAL A 369 2.78 11.46 -4.44
C VAL A 369 3.20 10.97 -3.07
N ILE A 370 4.08 11.73 -2.42
CA ILE A 370 4.55 11.46 -1.07
C ILE A 370 3.93 12.47 -0.12
N ARG A 371 3.40 12.00 0.99
CA ARG A 371 2.78 12.83 2.02
C ARG A 371 3.57 12.70 3.32
N LYS A 372 3.93 13.84 3.89
CA LYS A 372 4.50 13.96 5.24
C LYS A 372 3.53 14.74 6.14
N VAL A 373 3.26 14.21 7.33
CA VAL A 373 2.40 14.87 8.32
C VAL A 373 3.10 14.92 9.67
N GLY A 374 3.09 16.07 10.35
CA GLY A 374 3.51 16.16 11.75
C GLY A 374 5.00 15.97 11.99
N SER A 375 5.39 16.06 13.26
CA SER A 375 6.66 15.54 13.75
C SER A 375 6.62 14.02 13.83
N PRO A 376 7.73 13.32 13.57
CA PRO A 376 7.77 11.87 13.57
C PRO A 376 7.40 11.30 14.95
N ASN A 377 6.52 10.30 14.97
CA ASN A 377 6.13 9.62 16.21
C ASN A 377 5.88 8.14 15.93
N ARG A 378 6.68 7.27 16.55
CA ARG A 378 6.55 5.81 16.43
C ARG A 378 5.19 5.27 16.85
N THR A 379 4.47 5.94 17.75
CA THR A 379 3.15 5.50 18.22
C THR A 379 2.00 6.14 17.45
N ASN A 380 2.29 7.07 16.52
CA ASN A 380 1.28 7.71 15.68
C ASN A 380 1.57 7.45 14.18
N PRO A 381 0.95 6.40 13.60
CA PRO A 381 1.06 6.08 12.18
C PRO A 381 0.72 7.24 11.23
N SER A 382 -0.14 8.16 11.67
CA SER A 382 -0.53 9.32 10.88
C SER A 382 0.60 10.34 10.72
N SER A 383 1.71 10.21 11.45
CA SER A 383 2.87 11.10 11.38
C SER A 383 4.00 10.60 10.47
N TRP A 384 3.86 9.38 9.95
CA TRP A 384 4.86 8.76 9.08
C TRP A 384 4.82 9.32 7.67
N LEU A 385 5.89 9.12 6.93
CA LEU A 385 5.93 9.38 5.50
C LEU A 385 5.06 8.34 4.79
N GLN A 386 4.21 8.77 3.85
CA GLN A 386 3.25 7.92 3.15
C GLN A 386 3.37 8.10 1.65
N LEU A 387 3.45 7.00 0.91
CA LEU A 387 3.21 7.03 -0.53
C LEU A 387 1.70 6.97 -0.78
N ILE A 388 1.19 7.80 -1.68
CA ILE A 388 -0.19 7.76 -2.13
C ILE A 388 -0.15 7.18 -3.55
N PRO A 389 -0.40 5.87 -3.72
CA PRO A 389 -0.46 5.24 -5.03
C PRO A 389 -1.66 5.74 -5.83
N ALA A 390 -1.65 5.53 -7.15
CA ALA A 390 -2.72 5.94 -8.04
C ALA A 390 -3.82 4.89 -8.20
N ASP A 391 -3.74 3.71 -7.59
CA ASP A 391 -4.72 2.61 -7.66
C ASP A 391 -6.09 2.94 -7.04
N GLY A 392 -6.15 3.94 -6.15
CA GLY A 392 -7.39 4.41 -5.54
C GLY A 392 -7.72 3.70 -4.22
N ARG A 393 -8.76 4.17 -3.54
CA ARG A 393 -9.17 3.67 -2.22
C ARG A 393 -10.48 2.89 -2.31
N TYR A 394 -10.58 1.81 -1.54
CA TYR A 394 -11.70 0.87 -1.57
C TYR A 394 -12.12 0.49 -0.15
N ASN A 395 -13.39 0.09 -0.01
CA ASN A 395 -13.81 -0.70 1.13
C ASN A 395 -13.27 -2.12 1.00
N TRP A 396 -12.92 -2.73 2.12
CA TRP A 396 -12.41 -4.09 2.17
C TRP A 396 -13.13 -4.88 3.26
N GLU A 397 -13.36 -6.15 3.00
CA GLU A 397 -13.84 -7.10 4.00
C GLU A 397 -12.95 -8.34 4.02
N VAL A 398 -12.87 -8.99 5.18
CA VAL A 398 -12.24 -10.31 5.27
C VAL A 398 -13.26 -11.34 4.81
N ASN A 399 -13.05 -11.93 3.63
CA ASN A 399 -13.97 -12.91 3.06
C ASN A 399 -13.59 -14.35 3.43
N GLN A 400 -12.29 -14.64 3.52
CA GLN A 400 -11.78 -15.97 3.83
C GLN A 400 -10.43 -15.89 4.56
N ALA A 401 -9.85 -17.04 4.90
CA ALA A 401 -8.53 -17.13 5.52
C ALA A 401 -7.72 -18.25 4.89
N VAL A 402 -6.40 -18.06 4.81
CA VAL A 402 -5.43 -19.07 4.35
C VAL A 402 -4.50 -19.46 5.48
N ASP A 403 -3.95 -20.66 5.42
CA ASP A 403 -2.85 -21.03 6.30
C ASP A 403 -1.69 -20.06 6.06
N ASN A 404 -1.14 -19.50 7.14
CA ASN A 404 -0.02 -18.58 7.06
C ASN A 404 1.18 -19.27 6.41
N PRO A 405 1.59 -18.92 5.19
CA PRO A 405 2.72 -19.59 4.55
C PRO A 405 4.06 -19.24 5.22
N TRP A 406 4.07 -18.23 6.10
CA TRP A 406 5.24 -17.72 6.80
C TRP A 406 5.29 -18.11 8.29
N GLY A 407 4.39 -18.97 8.77
CA GLY A 407 4.46 -19.49 10.14
C GLY A 407 3.16 -20.11 10.63
N SER A 408 2.94 -20.06 11.95
CA SER A 408 1.71 -20.59 12.55
C SER A 408 0.53 -19.61 12.40
N GLY A 409 -0.67 -20.17 12.34
CA GLY A 409 -1.93 -19.40 12.31
C GLY A 409 -2.51 -19.30 10.90
N GLN A 410 -3.62 -18.58 10.82
CA GLN A 410 -4.26 -18.26 9.55
C GLN A 410 -4.15 -16.76 9.28
N LEU A 411 -4.05 -16.40 8.00
CA LEU A 411 -4.02 -15.02 7.55
C LEU A 411 -5.32 -14.67 6.83
N PRO A 412 -5.89 -13.48 7.09
CA PRO A 412 -7.09 -13.02 6.40
C PRO A 412 -6.80 -12.79 4.92
N VAL A 413 -7.77 -13.14 4.09
CA VAL A 413 -7.82 -12.82 2.67
C VAL A 413 -8.87 -11.73 2.48
N PHE A 414 -8.43 -10.59 1.98
CA PHE A 414 -9.27 -9.41 1.83
C PHE A 414 -9.93 -9.38 0.46
N LYS A 415 -11.23 -9.13 0.45
CA LYS A 415 -12.00 -8.90 -0.76
C LYS A 415 -12.19 -7.40 -0.96
N GLN A 416 -11.79 -6.92 -2.13
CA GLN A 416 -12.03 -5.54 -2.56
C GLN A 416 -13.52 -5.35 -2.83
N LEU A 417 -14.11 -4.33 -2.23
CA LEU A 417 -15.51 -3.96 -2.42
C LEU A 417 -15.60 -2.70 -3.28
N ILE A 418 -16.57 -1.84 -2.99
CA ILE A 418 -16.77 -0.59 -3.71
C ILE A 418 -15.68 0.44 -3.41
N PRO A 419 -15.34 1.31 -4.37
CA PRO A 419 -14.52 2.49 -4.14
C PRO A 419 -15.00 3.31 -2.93
N ASN A 420 -14.07 3.80 -2.12
CA ASN A 420 -14.38 4.69 -1.00
C ASN A 420 -13.32 5.79 -0.90
N LYS A 421 -13.67 6.96 -1.43
CA LYS A 421 -12.80 8.14 -1.44
C LYS A 421 -12.41 8.56 -0.02
N THR A 422 -13.36 8.54 0.90
CA THR A 422 -13.21 9.15 2.22
C THR A 422 -12.42 8.26 3.18
N ASN A 423 -12.93 7.05 3.45
CA ASN A 423 -12.39 6.15 4.48
C ASN A 423 -11.88 4.82 3.90
N GLY A 424 -11.78 4.69 2.57
CA GLY A 424 -11.26 3.48 1.95
C GLY A 424 -9.77 3.32 2.17
N TYR A 425 -9.31 2.08 2.05
CA TYR A 425 -7.90 1.71 2.11
C TYR A 425 -7.43 1.30 0.70
N HIS A 426 -6.14 1.43 0.43
CA HIS A 426 -5.49 0.71 -0.66
C HIS A 426 -4.87 -0.58 -0.12
N ASP A 427 -4.45 -1.49 -0.99
CA ASP A 427 -3.83 -2.78 -0.66
C ASP A 427 -2.72 -2.70 0.42
N ASN A 428 -1.73 -1.83 0.25
CA ASN A 428 -0.59 -1.74 1.14
C ASN A 428 -0.84 -0.93 2.43
N GLN A 429 -2.08 -0.52 2.71
CA GLN A 429 -2.44 0.12 3.96
C GLN A 429 -2.80 -0.88 5.07
N TYR A 430 -2.50 -0.49 6.31
CA TYR A 430 -3.00 -1.18 7.48
C TYR A 430 -4.52 -1.02 7.58
N ILE A 431 -5.25 -2.14 7.57
CA ILE A 431 -6.66 -2.14 7.94
C ILE A 431 -6.74 -2.34 9.46
N PRO A 432 -7.42 -1.47 10.22
CA PRO A 432 -7.64 -1.64 11.65
C PRO A 432 -8.56 -2.85 11.87
N PHE A 433 -7.96 -4.04 11.94
CA PHE A 433 -8.66 -5.31 12.05
C PHE A 433 -8.02 -6.17 13.14
N THR A 434 -8.85 -6.74 14.02
CA THR A 434 -8.42 -7.68 15.07
C THR A 434 -8.79 -9.10 14.67
N TYR A 435 -7.79 -9.93 14.40
CA TYR A 435 -7.94 -11.33 14.04
C TYR A 435 -7.24 -12.24 15.06
N ALA A 436 -7.75 -13.45 15.27
CA ALA A 436 -7.12 -14.44 16.14
C ALA A 436 -5.75 -14.85 15.55
N GLY A 437 -4.66 -14.31 16.11
CA GLY A 437 -3.29 -14.52 15.63
C GLY A 437 -2.57 -13.23 15.18
N LEU A 438 -3.29 -12.12 14.99
CA LEU A 438 -2.69 -10.80 14.73
C LEU A 438 -2.82 -9.92 15.97
N ILE A 439 -1.67 -9.52 16.52
CA ILE A 439 -1.55 -8.76 17.78
C ILE A 439 -1.72 -7.24 17.57
N SER A 440 -1.69 -6.79 16.31
CA SER A 440 -1.80 -5.40 15.86
C SER A 440 -2.23 -5.38 14.39
N PRO A 441 -2.92 -4.32 13.90
CA PRO A 441 -3.19 -4.14 12.47
C PRO A 441 -1.96 -4.43 11.61
N GLN A 442 -2.14 -5.23 10.56
CA GLN A 442 -1.12 -5.52 9.55
C GLN A 442 -1.64 -5.04 8.18
N PRO A 443 -0.77 -4.79 7.21
CA PRO A 443 -1.19 -4.54 5.83
C PRO A 443 -1.80 -5.77 5.20
N ILE A 444 -2.45 -5.56 4.06
CA ILE A 444 -3.09 -6.64 3.31
C ILE A 444 -2.00 -7.46 2.63
N HIS A 445 -1.95 -8.75 2.95
CA HIS A 445 -1.00 -9.70 2.36
C HIS A 445 -1.64 -10.64 1.33
N PHE A 446 -2.95 -10.86 1.44
CA PHE A 446 -3.71 -11.72 0.55
C PHE A 446 -4.97 -11.01 0.11
N THR A 447 -5.21 -11.04 -1.19
CA THR A 447 -6.47 -10.59 -1.78
C THR A 447 -7.20 -11.77 -2.40
N GLU A 448 -8.51 -11.64 -2.50
CA GLU A 448 -9.33 -12.55 -3.28
C GLU A 448 -9.22 -12.21 -4.77
N ASN A 449 -8.88 -13.20 -5.60
CA ASN A 449 -8.94 -13.02 -7.04
C ASN A 449 -10.40 -12.73 -7.45
N PRO A 450 -10.71 -11.60 -8.11
CA PRO A 450 -12.09 -11.22 -8.41
C PRO A 450 -12.79 -12.16 -9.41
N VAL A 451 -12.03 -12.98 -10.16
CA VAL A 451 -12.56 -13.93 -11.14
C VAL A 451 -12.67 -15.33 -10.55
N THR A 452 -11.60 -15.84 -9.94
CA THR A 452 -11.57 -17.23 -9.45
C THR A 452 -12.03 -17.38 -8.00
N GLN A 453 -12.12 -16.27 -7.24
CA GLN A 453 -12.39 -16.23 -5.80
C GLN A 453 -11.34 -16.94 -4.94
N GLU A 454 -10.22 -17.36 -5.55
CA GLU A 454 -9.12 -18.01 -4.84
C GLU A 454 -8.22 -16.97 -4.16
N PRO A 455 -7.67 -17.28 -2.96
CA PRO A 455 -6.64 -16.45 -2.34
C PRO A 455 -5.41 -16.32 -3.23
N VAL A 456 -4.95 -15.10 -3.43
CA VAL A 456 -3.69 -14.84 -4.14
C VAL A 456 -2.74 -14.07 -3.23
N VAL A 457 -1.48 -14.55 -3.20
CA VAL A 457 -0.35 -13.71 -2.78
C VAL A 457 -0.17 -12.74 -3.93
N ASP A 458 -0.29 -11.45 -3.64
CA ASP A 458 -0.31 -10.34 -4.58
C ASP A 458 0.43 -10.63 -5.91
N ILE A 459 -0.36 -10.95 -6.94
CA ILE A 459 0.07 -11.13 -8.31
C ILE A 459 -0.73 -10.18 -9.20
N ARG A 460 -0.42 -8.89 -9.07
CA ARG A 460 -0.52 -7.83 -10.10
C ARG A 460 -1.66 -8.00 -11.10
N PHE A 461 -2.76 -7.30 -10.83
CA PHE A 461 -3.42 -6.37 -11.76
C PHE A 461 -4.27 -5.42 -10.89
N HIS A 462 -3.92 -4.12 -10.88
CA HIS A 462 -4.66 -2.99 -10.26
C HIS A 462 -4.45 -2.67 -8.77
N GLY A 463 -3.27 -2.89 -8.20
CA GLY A 463 -2.96 -2.46 -6.83
C GLY A 463 -1.70 -3.12 -6.27
N ASP A 464 -0.53 -2.80 -6.84
CA ASP A 464 0.76 -3.34 -6.37
C ASP A 464 1.57 -2.31 -5.58
N SER A 465 0.91 -1.25 -5.10
CA SER A 465 1.47 -0.05 -4.48
C SER A 465 2.46 0.77 -5.31
N ASN A 466 2.78 0.34 -6.54
CA ASN A 466 3.66 1.05 -7.48
C ASN A 466 2.88 1.89 -8.48
N ASP A 467 1.54 1.93 -8.41
CA ASP A 467 0.71 2.60 -9.40
C ASP A 467 1.00 4.11 -9.42
N ALA A 468 1.53 4.59 -10.54
CA ALA A 468 1.87 5.99 -10.74
C ALA A 468 0.72 6.75 -11.42
N PHE A 469 0.55 8.03 -11.06
CA PHE A 469 -0.35 8.94 -11.77
C PHE A 469 0.21 9.19 -13.19
N ARG A 470 -0.65 9.02 -14.20
CA ARG A 470 -0.27 9.15 -15.63
C ARG A 470 -1.45 9.53 -16.50
N ILE A 471 -1.14 10.07 -17.67
CA ILE A 471 -2.13 10.45 -18.68
C ILE A 471 -2.99 9.23 -19.07
N GLY A 472 -4.31 9.41 -19.13
CA GLY A 472 -5.26 8.34 -19.50
C GLY A 472 -5.58 7.30 -18.44
N TYR A 473 -5.00 7.34 -17.23
CA TYR A 473 -5.33 6.42 -16.12
C TYR A 473 -5.92 7.14 -14.90
N ASN A 474 -5.07 7.85 -14.18
CA ASN A 474 -5.42 8.71 -13.06
C ASN A 474 -4.57 9.98 -13.20
N GLN A 475 -5.13 10.96 -13.90
CA GLN A 475 -4.43 12.19 -14.26
C GLN A 475 -4.75 13.37 -13.33
N VAL A 476 -5.77 13.24 -12.47
CA VAL A 476 -6.21 14.27 -11.53
C VAL A 476 -6.05 13.75 -10.10
N PHE A 477 -5.38 14.55 -9.27
CA PHE A 477 -5.29 14.33 -7.83
C PHE A 477 -5.82 15.58 -7.11
N SER A 478 -6.89 15.43 -6.34
CA SER A 478 -7.63 16.53 -5.71
C SER A 478 -8.32 16.07 -4.42
N PRO A 479 -9.01 16.98 -3.69
CA PRO A 479 -9.82 16.59 -2.53
C PRO A 479 -10.99 15.65 -2.86
N TRP A 480 -11.39 15.56 -4.13
CA TRP A 480 -12.57 14.84 -4.60
C TRP A 480 -12.23 13.62 -5.49
N SER A 481 -10.96 13.43 -5.85
CA SER A 481 -10.50 12.29 -6.64
C SER A 481 -10.47 10.98 -5.84
N ASN A 482 -10.19 9.87 -6.52
CA ASN A 482 -9.88 8.59 -5.90
C ASN A 482 -8.53 8.05 -6.46
N PRO A 483 -7.44 8.04 -5.67
CA PRO A 483 -7.34 8.47 -4.28
C PRO A 483 -7.46 9.99 -4.13
N ASN A 484 -7.81 10.46 -2.94
CA ASN A 484 -7.85 11.90 -2.64
C ASN A 484 -6.61 12.35 -1.85
N ASN A 485 -6.49 13.66 -1.73
CA ASN A 485 -5.44 14.32 -0.95
C ASN A 485 -5.88 14.74 0.46
N GLN A 486 -6.97 14.18 1.00
CA GLN A 486 -7.49 14.58 2.30
C GLN A 486 -6.53 14.20 3.44
N ARG A 487 -6.58 14.97 4.53
CA ARG A 487 -5.84 14.71 5.76
C ARG A 487 -6.49 13.59 6.58
N ALA A 488 -5.85 13.24 7.70
CA ALA A 488 -6.50 12.41 8.71
C ALA A 488 -7.82 13.08 9.15
N ALA A 489 -8.84 12.28 9.44
CA ALA A 489 -10.21 12.75 9.73
C ALA A 489 -10.91 13.50 8.57
N ASN A 490 -10.55 13.20 7.32
CA ASN A 490 -11.26 13.65 6.11
C ASN A 490 -11.26 15.17 5.89
N GLN A 491 -10.25 15.87 6.42
CA GLN A 491 -10.10 17.30 6.18
C GLN A 491 -9.51 17.53 4.80
N THR A 492 -10.08 18.44 4.01
CA THR A 492 -9.54 18.76 2.69
C THR A 492 -8.15 19.39 2.79
N THR A 493 -7.30 19.13 1.79
CA THR A 493 -6.06 19.89 1.61
C THR A 493 -6.24 20.90 0.50
N PRO A 494 -5.54 22.05 0.56
CA PRO A 494 -5.70 23.13 -0.40
C PRO A 494 -5.20 22.79 -1.81
N PHE A 495 -4.48 21.69 -1.98
CA PHE A 495 -3.73 21.40 -3.20
C PHE A 495 -4.54 20.53 -4.17
N GLY A 496 -4.15 20.49 -5.44
CA GLY A 496 -4.46 19.46 -6.40
C GLY A 496 -3.56 19.59 -7.63
N PHE A 497 -3.47 18.56 -8.46
CA PHE A 497 -2.82 18.65 -9.76
C PHE A 497 -3.58 17.89 -10.85
N GLU A 498 -3.38 18.33 -12.08
CA GLU A 498 -3.84 17.66 -13.29
C GLU A 498 -2.67 17.49 -14.25
N ILE A 499 -2.49 16.27 -14.76
CA ILE A 499 -1.56 15.97 -15.85
C ILE A 499 -2.23 16.33 -17.17
N THR A 500 -1.65 17.29 -17.89
CA THR A 500 -2.20 17.84 -19.14
C THR A 500 -1.49 17.33 -20.38
N ASN A 501 -0.22 16.93 -20.26
CA ASN A 501 0.58 16.43 -21.37
C ASN A 501 1.73 15.55 -20.86
N PHE A 502 2.23 14.70 -21.74
CA PHE A 502 3.45 13.93 -21.53
C PHE A 502 4.25 13.88 -22.83
N SER A 503 5.50 14.33 -22.81
CA SER A 503 6.37 14.32 -23.98
C SER A 503 7.83 14.15 -23.55
N ASN A 504 8.55 13.23 -24.21
CA ASN A 504 9.99 12.99 -23.99
C ASN A 504 10.37 12.79 -22.50
N GLY A 505 9.57 12.03 -21.75
CA GLY A 505 9.81 11.74 -20.34
C GLY A 505 9.44 12.89 -19.38
N VAL A 506 8.88 14.00 -19.88
CA VAL A 506 8.48 15.16 -19.07
C VAL A 506 6.97 15.26 -19.04
N TYR A 507 6.39 15.30 -17.83
CA TYR A 507 4.99 15.62 -17.63
C TYR A 507 4.77 17.13 -17.56
N THR A 508 3.68 17.61 -18.15
CA THR A 508 3.19 18.98 -17.98
C THR A 508 1.95 18.98 -17.10
N LEU A 509 1.99 19.78 -16.04
CA LEU A 509 1.00 19.82 -14.97
C LEU A 509 0.30 21.17 -14.91
N ASN A 510 -0.99 21.15 -14.63
CA ASN A 510 -1.66 22.24 -13.96
C ASN A 510 -1.67 21.94 -12.46
N ILE A 511 -1.29 22.91 -11.65
CA ILE A 511 -1.24 22.82 -10.20
C ILE A 511 -2.24 23.81 -9.63
N TYR A 512 -3.06 23.33 -8.71
CA TYR A 512 -4.15 24.08 -8.09
C TYR A 512 -3.89 24.22 -6.60
N VAL A 513 -3.98 25.45 -6.09
CA VAL A 513 -3.94 25.74 -4.65
C VAL A 513 -5.17 26.59 -4.32
N ASN A 514 -6.04 26.07 -3.46
CA ASN A 514 -7.38 26.56 -3.14
C ASN A 514 -8.27 26.81 -4.38
N THR A 515 -7.95 26.16 -5.50
CA THR A 515 -8.60 26.32 -6.81
C THR A 515 -8.80 24.97 -7.51
N ALA A 516 -8.79 23.87 -6.75
CA ALA A 516 -8.87 22.52 -7.30
C ALA A 516 -10.18 22.24 -8.05
N GLU A 517 -11.22 23.05 -7.81
CA GLU A 517 -12.48 23.04 -8.60
C GLU A 517 -12.26 23.44 -10.06
N ASN A 518 -11.15 24.11 -10.39
CA ASN A 518 -10.81 24.47 -11.77
C ASN A 518 -10.08 23.33 -12.52
N ALA A 519 -9.86 22.18 -11.88
CA ALA A 519 -9.29 21.01 -12.53
C ALA A 519 -10.37 20.23 -13.28
N SER A 520 -9.98 19.46 -14.30
CA SER A 520 -10.93 18.50 -14.90
C SER A 520 -11.52 17.58 -13.83
N PRO A 521 -12.80 17.15 -13.96
CA PRO A 521 -13.42 16.23 -13.01
C PRO A 521 -12.62 14.93 -12.83
N SER A 522 -12.67 14.35 -11.63
CA SER A 522 -12.16 12.99 -11.43
C SER A 522 -13.00 11.97 -12.21
N LYS A 523 -12.38 10.85 -12.57
CA LYS A 523 -13.08 9.81 -13.35
C LYS A 523 -14.24 9.21 -12.54
N PRO A 524 -15.43 9.01 -13.16
CA PRO A 524 -16.52 8.29 -12.51
C PRO A 524 -16.06 6.92 -12.02
N GLN A 525 -16.51 6.55 -10.82
CA GLN A 525 -16.13 5.31 -10.14
C GLN A 525 -17.28 4.31 -10.18
N ASN A 526 -16.97 3.02 -10.00
CA ASN A 526 -17.97 1.98 -9.79
C ASN A 526 -19.04 1.89 -10.90
N LEU A 527 -18.65 2.06 -12.17
CA LEU A 527 -19.57 1.82 -13.28
C LEU A 527 -19.98 0.33 -13.30
N HIS A 528 -21.28 0.05 -13.33
CA HIS A 528 -21.85 -1.30 -13.35
C HIS A 528 -23.24 -1.31 -14.02
N PHE A 529 -23.75 -2.51 -14.34
CA PHE A 529 -25.12 -2.69 -14.84
C PHE A 529 -26.12 -2.85 -13.69
N THR A 530 -27.34 -2.31 -13.83
CA THR A 530 -28.37 -2.30 -12.76
C THR A 530 -29.67 -3.06 -13.06
N TYR A 531 -29.83 -3.71 -14.22
CA TYR A 531 -31.00 -4.54 -14.59
C TYR A 531 -32.38 -3.96 -14.22
N THR A 532 -32.51 -2.62 -14.21
CA THR A 532 -33.76 -1.93 -13.87
C THR A 532 -34.76 -1.93 -15.03
N ASP A 533 -34.28 -2.17 -16.25
CA ASP A 533 -35.08 -2.36 -17.45
C ASP A 533 -34.89 -3.81 -17.95
N PRO A 534 -35.99 -4.55 -18.22
CA PRO A 534 -35.91 -5.95 -18.64
C PRO A 534 -35.49 -6.12 -20.10
N ASP A 535 -35.56 -5.07 -20.92
CA ASP A 535 -35.37 -5.13 -22.36
C ASP A 535 -34.13 -4.36 -22.84
N HIS A 536 -33.55 -3.51 -21.98
CA HIS A 536 -32.47 -2.59 -22.32
C HIS A 536 -31.34 -2.58 -21.29
N PRO A 537 -30.08 -2.30 -21.71
CA PRO A 537 -28.98 -2.07 -20.77
C PRO A 537 -29.25 -0.88 -19.84
N SER A 538 -29.28 -1.14 -18.54
CA SER A 538 -29.30 -0.12 -17.49
C SER A 538 -27.94 -0.03 -16.82
N LEU A 539 -27.38 1.18 -16.72
CA LEU A 539 -26.09 1.49 -16.11
C LEU A 539 -26.29 2.34 -14.84
N ALA A 540 -25.38 2.18 -13.88
CA ALA A 540 -25.19 3.11 -12.78
C ALA A 540 -23.71 3.27 -12.41
N TRP A 541 -23.38 4.40 -11.79
CA TRP A 541 -22.05 4.71 -11.28
C TRP A 541 -22.14 5.55 -10.00
N ASP A 542 -21.04 5.70 -9.28
CA ASP A 542 -20.99 6.56 -8.09
C ASP A 542 -20.98 8.03 -8.51
N LEU A 543 -21.71 8.87 -7.79
CA LEU A 543 -21.69 10.32 -8.03
C LEU A 543 -20.28 10.89 -7.75
N ASN A 544 -19.82 11.71 -8.69
CA ASN A 544 -18.71 12.62 -8.43
C ASN A 544 -19.04 13.56 -7.26
N THR A 545 -18.03 13.87 -6.47
CA THR A 545 -18.17 14.66 -5.22
C THR A 545 -17.72 16.10 -5.38
N GLU A 546 -17.13 16.41 -6.53
CA GLU A 546 -16.79 17.76 -6.96
C GLU A 546 -18.04 18.65 -6.97
N PRO A 547 -17.96 19.90 -6.50
CA PRO A 547 -19.12 20.77 -6.33
C PRO A 547 -19.70 21.28 -7.65
N ASP A 548 -18.97 21.17 -8.75
CA ASP A 548 -19.22 21.84 -10.02
C ASP A 548 -19.52 20.87 -11.19
N ILE A 549 -19.89 19.63 -10.89
CA ILE A 549 -20.30 18.66 -11.92
C ILE A 549 -21.61 19.10 -12.57
N SER A 550 -21.60 19.16 -13.90
CA SER A 550 -22.74 19.53 -14.73
C SER A 550 -23.50 18.31 -15.24
N SER A 551 -22.79 17.35 -15.83
CA SER A 551 -23.39 16.20 -16.52
C SER A 551 -22.43 15.02 -16.64
N TYR A 552 -22.96 13.90 -17.11
CA TYR A 552 -22.18 12.72 -17.49
C TYR A 552 -22.45 12.39 -18.95
N LYS A 553 -21.39 12.15 -19.72
CA LYS A 553 -21.44 11.63 -21.08
C LYS A 553 -21.21 10.12 -21.04
N ILE A 554 -22.17 9.37 -21.59
CA ILE A 554 -22.10 7.91 -21.69
C ILE A 554 -21.67 7.56 -23.09
N TYR A 555 -20.58 6.80 -23.22
CA TYR A 555 -20.09 6.32 -24.49
C TYR A 555 -20.31 4.82 -24.61
N ARG A 556 -20.64 4.38 -25.82
CA ARG A 556 -20.90 3.00 -26.17
C ARG A 556 -20.01 2.56 -27.31
N SER A 557 -19.49 1.35 -27.22
CA SER A 557 -18.88 0.62 -28.33
C SER A 557 -19.69 -0.65 -28.58
N TYR A 558 -19.97 -0.93 -29.84
CA TYR A 558 -20.71 -2.12 -30.27
C TYR A 558 -19.76 -3.03 -31.03
N ASP A 559 -19.62 -4.29 -30.62
CA ASP A 559 -18.80 -5.30 -31.29
C ASP A 559 -17.32 -4.88 -31.42
N ASN A 560 -16.76 -4.32 -30.35
CA ASN A 560 -15.39 -3.77 -30.32
C ASN A 560 -15.10 -2.69 -31.39
N SER A 561 -16.13 -2.03 -31.92
CA SER A 561 -15.97 -0.82 -32.75
C SER A 561 -15.50 0.39 -31.92
N SER A 562 -15.26 1.51 -32.59
CA SER A 562 -14.94 2.78 -31.92
C SER A 562 -16.09 3.21 -31.00
N PHE A 563 -15.74 3.79 -29.84
CA PHE A 563 -16.72 4.36 -28.95
C PHE A 563 -17.37 5.62 -29.54
N TYR A 564 -18.68 5.75 -29.35
CA TYR A 564 -19.46 6.92 -29.72
C TYR A 564 -20.42 7.31 -28.59
N LEU A 565 -20.90 8.55 -28.61
CA LEU A 565 -21.78 9.07 -27.56
C LEU A 565 -23.15 8.36 -27.63
N ALA A 566 -23.53 7.67 -26.56
CA ALA A 566 -24.83 7.04 -26.41
C ALA A 566 -25.85 7.95 -25.73
N GLY A 567 -25.40 8.84 -24.85
CA GLY A 567 -26.29 9.77 -24.16
C GLY A 567 -25.56 10.72 -23.22
N VAL A 568 -26.32 11.70 -22.73
CA VAL A 568 -25.89 12.65 -21.70
C VAL A 568 -26.96 12.71 -20.62
N VAL A 569 -26.56 12.62 -19.36
CA VAL A 569 -27.45 12.80 -18.21
C VAL A 569 -26.97 13.96 -17.35
N SER A 570 -27.89 14.81 -16.90
CA SER A 570 -27.55 15.95 -16.04
C SER A 570 -27.28 15.49 -14.60
N HIS A 571 -26.30 16.08 -13.93
CA HIS A 571 -26.08 15.86 -12.50
C HIS A 571 -27.31 16.31 -11.68
N PRO A 572 -27.73 15.59 -10.62
CA PRO A 572 -27.09 14.44 -9.97
C PRO A 572 -27.61 13.08 -10.48
N THR A 573 -28.12 12.98 -11.70
CA THR A 573 -28.49 11.67 -12.26
C THR A 573 -27.21 10.86 -12.55
N ASN A 574 -27.12 9.67 -11.95
CA ASN A 574 -25.99 8.75 -12.07
C ASN A 574 -26.39 7.39 -12.67
N THR A 575 -27.51 7.38 -13.39
CA THR A 575 -28.03 6.19 -14.07
C THR A 575 -28.33 6.51 -15.52
N PHE A 576 -28.28 5.49 -16.38
CA PHE A 576 -28.59 5.63 -17.80
C PHE A 576 -29.20 4.33 -18.32
N ILE A 577 -30.29 4.44 -19.08
CA ILE A 577 -30.90 3.30 -19.79
C ILE A 577 -30.66 3.52 -21.28
N ASP A 578 -30.06 2.52 -21.93
CA ASP A 578 -29.75 2.56 -23.34
C ASP A 578 -30.89 1.95 -24.17
N TYR A 579 -31.88 2.78 -24.52
CA TYR A 579 -33.02 2.34 -25.32
C TYR A 579 -32.68 1.98 -26.77
N GLU A 580 -31.48 2.31 -27.27
CA GLU A 580 -31.06 1.95 -28.63
C GLU A 580 -30.56 0.50 -28.72
N ILE A 581 -30.17 -0.09 -27.59
CA ILE A 581 -29.74 -1.49 -27.49
C ILE A 581 -30.86 -2.29 -26.84
N SER A 582 -31.30 -3.37 -27.49
CA SER A 582 -32.34 -4.25 -26.93
C SER A 582 -31.85 -5.67 -26.77
N TYR A 583 -32.17 -6.26 -25.62
CA TYR A 583 -31.96 -7.68 -25.30
C TYR A 583 -32.86 -8.61 -26.11
N THR A 584 -33.93 -8.11 -26.73
CA THR A 584 -34.91 -8.93 -27.44
C THR A 584 -34.54 -9.20 -28.89
N LYS A 585 -33.42 -8.65 -29.39
CA LYS A 585 -32.90 -8.91 -30.72
C LYS A 585 -31.69 -9.84 -30.58
N PRO A 586 -31.59 -10.95 -31.33
CA PRO A 586 -30.44 -11.85 -31.24
C PRO A 586 -29.13 -11.07 -31.48
N ILE A 587 -28.27 -11.01 -30.46
CA ILE A 587 -26.93 -10.43 -30.57
C ILE A 587 -25.96 -11.61 -30.71
N TRP A 588 -25.85 -12.17 -31.91
CA TRP A 588 -24.88 -13.24 -32.19
C TRP A 588 -23.46 -12.69 -32.01
N GLU A 589 -22.72 -13.18 -31.02
CA GLU A 589 -21.27 -12.94 -30.80
C GLU A 589 -20.80 -11.48 -30.65
N LYS A 590 -21.71 -10.50 -30.53
CA LYS A 590 -21.33 -9.10 -30.33
C LYS A 590 -21.43 -8.71 -28.87
N SER A 591 -20.48 -7.91 -28.40
CA SER A 591 -20.51 -7.31 -27.08
C SER A 591 -20.81 -5.83 -27.15
N VAL A 592 -21.41 -5.29 -26.09
CA VAL A 592 -21.61 -3.85 -25.93
C VAL A 592 -20.80 -3.39 -24.74
N LYS A 593 -19.90 -2.43 -24.98
CA LYS A 593 -19.03 -1.84 -23.97
C LYS A 593 -19.48 -0.42 -23.67
N TYR A 594 -19.42 -0.04 -22.41
CA TYR A 594 -19.73 1.30 -21.96
C TYR A 594 -18.61 1.88 -21.10
N TYR A 595 -18.42 3.18 -21.20
CA TYR A 595 -17.75 3.98 -20.18
C TYR A 595 -18.48 5.30 -19.98
N VAL A 596 -18.21 5.94 -18.84
CA VAL A 596 -18.78 7.24 -18.49
C VAL A 596 -17.67 8.27 -18.31
N VAL A 597 -17.93 9.49 -18.75
CA VAL A 597 -17.08 10.67 -18.57
C VAL A 597 -17.88 11.73 -17.82
N ALA A 598 -17.34 12.25 -16.72
CA ALA A 598 -17.92 13.40 -16.02
C ALA A 598 -17.58 14.70 -16.76
N VAL A 599 -18.50 15.67 -16.71
CA VAL A 599 -18.38 16.99 -17.32
C VAL A 599 -18.69 18.03 -16.25
N ASP A 600 -17.82 19.01 -16.06
CA ASP A 600 -18.05 20.13 -15.13
C ASP A 600 -18.91 21.24 -15.77
N ASN A 601 -19.18 22.29 -15.00
CA ASN A 601 -19.91 23.49 -15.46
C ASN A 601 -19.10 24.36 -16.44
N THR A 602 -17.81 24.09 -16.63
CA THR A 602 -16.94 24.78 -17.59
C THR A 602 -16.73 24.00 -18.90
N ASN A 603 -17.34 22.81 -19.01
CA ASN A 603 -17.21 21.82 -20.08
C ASN A 603 -15.87 21.06 -20.14
N LEU A 604 -15.06 21.08 -19.08
CA LEU A 604 -13.95 20.15 -18.94
C LEU A 604 -14.47 18.73 -18.68
N THR A 605 -13.69 17.74 -19.09
CA THR A 605 -14.09 16.33 -19.04
C THR A 605 -13.09 15.48 -18.28
N SER A 606 -13.56 14.54 -17.47
CA SER A 606 -12.71 13.54 -16.84
C SER A 606 -12.08 12.59 -17.87
N VAL A 607 -11.06 11.81 -17.44
CA VAL A 607 -10.75 10.55 -18.14
C VAL A 607 -11.95 9.59 -18.05
N PRO A 608 -12.07 8.63 -18.97
CA PRO A 608 -13.09 7.59 -18.89
C PRO A 608 -13.07 6.83 -17.56
N SER A 609 -14.24 6.43 -17.08
CA SER A 609 -14.37 5.38 -16.06
C SER A 609 -13.76 4.06 -16.55
N ASN A 610 -13.65 3.08 -15.65
CA ASN A 610 -13.49 1.69 -16.07
C ASN A 610 -14.62 1.30 -17.02
N GLN A 611 -14.31 0.41 -17.97
CA GLN A 611 -15.29 -0.08 -18.94
C GLN A 611 -16.10 -1.22 -18.34
N VAL A 612 -17.38 -1.29 -18.68
CA VAL A 612 -18.23 -2.46 -18.44
C VAL A 612 -18.67 -3.05 -19.77
N GLU A 613 -18.77 -4.38 -19.83
CA GLU A 613 -19.11 -5.10 -21.04
C GLU A 613 -20.25 -6.07 -20.77
N ILE A 614 -21.22 -6.13 -21.68
CA ILE A 614 -22.19 -7.21 -21.77
C ILE A 614 -21.97 -7.98 -23.07
N ALA A 615 -21.80 -9.29 -22.98
CA ALA A 615 -21.53 -10.17 -24.11
C ALA A 615 -22.65 -11.21 -24.29
N GLY A 616 -22.98 -11.54 -25.54
CA GLY A 616 -23.70 -12.77 -25.88
C GLY A 616 -25.18 -12.81 -25.48
N ILE A 617 -26.02 -11.99 -26.11
CA ILE A 617 -27.47 -12.22 -26.03
C ILE A 617 -27.84 -13.27 -27.07
N MET A 618 -27.76 -14.54 -26.65
CA MET A 618 -28.43 -15.62 -27.35
C MET A 618 -29.94 -15.35 -27.33
N GLN A 619 -30.56 -15.28 -28.49
CA GLN A 619 -31.96 -15.63 -28.62
C GLN A 619 -32.03 -16.75 -29.64
N ASP A 620 -32.52 -17.91 -29.22
CA ASP A 620 -33.43 -18.63 -30.10
C ASP A 620 -34.84 -18.42 -29.52
N PRO A 621 -35.86 -18.25 -30.37
CA PRO A 621 -37.22 -18.03 -29.91
C PRO A 621 -37.67 -19.30 -29.20
N LEU A 622 -38.03 -19.22 -27.93
CA LEU A 622 -38.70 -20.36 -27.31
C LEU A 622 -40.00 -20.63 -28.10
N PRO A 623 -40.18 -21.86 -28.59
CA PRO A 623 -41.38 -22.24 -29.32
C PRO A 623 -42.60 -22.05 -28.42
N LYS A 624 -43.72 -21.65 -29.01
CA LYS A 624 -45.03 -21.81 -28.35
C LYS A 624 -45.23 -23.29 -28.02
N LEU A 625 -45.06 -23.67 -26.76
CA LEU A 625 -45.58 -24.91 -26.20
C LEU A 625 -46.26 -24.62 -24.85
N ASN A 626 -47.49 -25.10 -24.77
CA ASN A 626 -48.38 -25.02 -23.62
C ASN A 626 -47.79 -25.77 -22.41
N ALA A 627 -48.00 -25.15 -21.24
CA ALA A 627 -48.18 -25.74 -19.92
C ALA A 627 -47.52 -27.11 -19.65
N ASN A 628 -46.37 -27.10 -18.96
CA ASN A 628 -46.29 -27.53 -17.56
C ASN A 628 -44.82 -27.55 -17.07
N ASN A 629 -44.55 -26.71 -16.07
CA ASN A 629 -43.50 -26.79 -15.05
C ASN A 629 -42.03 -26.75 -15.50
N PHE A 630 -41.37 -25.60 -15.37
CA PHE A 630 -40.60 -25.23 -14.16
C PHE A 630 -40.17 -23.76 -14.28
N SER A 631 -40.50 -22.96 -13.26
CA SER A 631 -40.15 -21.55 -13.14
C SER A 631 -39.30 -21.33 -11.88
N GLU A 632 -38.33 -20.42 -12.02
CA GLU A 632 -37.64 -19.60 -11.00
C GLU A 632 -36.56 -20.29 -10.14
N VAL A 633 -35.44 -19.65 -9.77
CA VAL A 633 -35.17 -18.25 -9.30
C VAL A 633 -33.76 -17.82 -9.81
N TYR A 634 -33.40 -16.56 -10.15
CA TYR A 634 -33.04 -15.43 -9.27
C TYR A 634 -33.14 -14.04 -9.94
N SER A 635 -34.24 -13.36 -9.69
CA SER A 635 -34.30 -11.98 -9.17
C SER A 635 -35.56 -11.97 -8.32
N GLU A 636 -35.50 -11.69 -7.02
CA GLU A 636 -36.75 -11.58 -6.25
C GLU A 636 -37.44 -10.27 -6.63
N LYS A 637 -38.17 -10.34 -7.74
CA LYS A 637 -39.24 -9.42 -8.06
C LYS A 637 -40.40 -9.81 -7.16
N TYR A 638 -40.49 -9.18 -5.98
CA TYR A 638 -41.68 -9.28 -5.15
C TYR A 638 -42.88 -8.84 -5.98
N ASN A 639 -44.03 -9.49 -5.83
CA ASN A 639 -45.29 -9.06 -6.44
C ASN A 639 -46.18 -8.46 -5.35
N PHE A 640 -47.21 -7.69 -5.72
CA PHE A 640 -48.24 -7.33 -4.74
C PHE A 640 -48.98 -8.61 -4.34
N SER A 641 -48.83 -9.05 -3.09
CA SER A 641 -49.49 -10.28 -2.61
C SER A 641 -49.84 -10.18 -1.14
N LEU A 642 -51.00 -10.73 -0.76
CA LEU A 642 -51.43 -10.91 0.63
C LEU A 642 -51.50 -12.41 0.87
N PHE A 643 -50.65 -12.93 1.72
CA PHE A 643 -50.60 -14.35 2.04
C PHE A 643 -51.68 -14.71 3.05
N LYS A 644 -52.10 -15.99 3.02
CA LYS A 644 -53.00 -16.51 4.05
C LYS A 644 -52.32 -16.43 5.41
N ASN A 645 -53.07 -15.98 6.40
CA ASN A 645 -52.62 -15.96 7.78
C ASN A 645 -52.32 -17.39 8.27
N TYR A 646 -51.27 -17.56 9.07
CA TYR A 646 -50.91 -18.84 9.68
C TYR A 646 -50.52 -18.67 11.15
N PRO A 647 -50.97 -19.54 12.08
CA PRO A 647 -51.91 -20.65 11.86
C PRO A 647 -53.32 -20.18 11.45
N ASN A 648 -54.13 -21.05 10.83
CA ASN A 648 -55.55 -20.82 10.54
C ASN A 648 -56.31 -22.18 10.41
N PRO A 649 -57.19 -22.57 11.35
CA PRO A 649 -57.63 -21.80 12.51
C PRO A 649 -56.48 -21.44 13.47
N PHE A 650 -56.60 -20.31 14.16
CA PHE A 650 -55.57 -19.81 15.08
C PHE A 650 -56.08 -19.73 16.52
N ASN A 651 -55.16 -19.82 17.49
CA ASN A 651 -55.44 -19.68 18.91
C ASN A 651 -54.22 -19.15 19.70
N PRO A 652 -54.29 -17.97 20.34
CA PRO A 652 -55.10 -16.82 19.97
C PRO A 652 -54.39 -15.92 18.94
N ALA A 653 -53.19 -16.26 18.47
CA ALA A 653 -52.40 -15.42 17.56
C ALA A 653 -52.17 -16.06 16.18
N THR A 654 -52.11 -15.24 15.14
CA THR A 654 -51.80 -15.61 13.76
C THR A 654 -50.94 -14.54 13.10
N LYS A 655 -50.14 -14.92 12.12
CA LYS A 655 -49.29 -14.01 11.35
C LYS A 655 -49.85 -13.81 9.96
N ILE A 656 -49.98 -12.55 9.53
CA ILE A 656 -50.42 -12.15 8.20
C ILE A 656 -49.19 -11.62 7.46
N ARG A 657 -48.83 -12.25 6.35
CA ARG A 657 -47.71 -11.83 5.50
C ARG A 657 -48.22 -11.11 4.25
N PHE A 658 -47.43 -10.19 3.71
CA PHE A 658 -47.67 -9.58 2.40
C PHE A 658 -46.36 -9.15 1.75
N SER A 659 -46.36 -9.01 0.43
CA SER A 659 -45.19 -8.57 -0.36
C SER A 659 -45.52 -7.38 -1.25
N LEU A 660 -44.52 -6.52 -1.49
CA LEU A 660 -44.62 -5.30 -2.28
C LEU A 660 -43.52 -5.27 -3.37
N PRO A 661 -43.86 -5.10 -4.66
CA PRO A 661 -42.91 -4.96 -5.77
C PRO A 661 -42.17 -3.63 -5.77
N GLU A 662 -42.74 -2.62 -5.10
CA GLU A 662 -42.29 -1.24 -5.11
C GLU A 662 -42.73 -0.55 -3.81
N ALA A 663 -42.11 0.58 -3.49
CA ALA A 663 -42.47 1.35 -2.31
C ALA A 663 -43.93 1.84 -2.40
N SER A 664 -44.76 1.54 -1.41
CA SER A 664 -46.20 1.82 -1.42
C SER A 664 -46.73 2.22 -0.05
N PHE A 665 -47.77 3.05 -0.01
CA PHE A 665 -48.55 3.29 1.21
C PHE A 665 -49.48 2.10 1.47
N VAL A 666 -49.31 1.43 2.61
CA VAL A 666 -49.97 0.16 2.94
C VAL A 666 -50.93 0.34 4.12
N THR A 667 -52.15 -0.17 3.96
CA THR A 667 -53.12 -0.35 5.05
C THR A 667 -53.51 -1.82 5.21
N LEU A 668 -53.44 -2.37 6.41
CA LEU A 668 -53.91 -3.73 6.73
C LEU A 668 -54.86 -3.65 7.92
N LYS A 669 -56.13 -4.04 7.73
CA LYS A 669 -57.19 -3.96 8.75
C LYS A 669 -57.92 -5.29 8.90
N VAL A 670 -58.46 -5.56 10.09
CA VAL A 670 -59.26 -6.75 10.44
C VAL A 670 -60.71 -6.34 10.73
N TYR A 671 -61.67 -7.16 10.29
CA TYR A 671 -63.12 -6.96 10.36
C TYR A 671 -63.83 -8.22 10.88
N ASP A 672 -65.00 -8.07 11.47
CA ASP A 672 -65.90 -9.18 11.77
C ASP A 672 -66.79 -9.56 10.56
N VAL A 673 -67.61 -10.62 10.71
CA VAL A 673 -68.50 -11.11 9.63
C VAL A 673 -69.58 -10.11 9.20
N LEU A 674 -69.86 -9.09 10.01
CA LEU A 674 -70.79 -8.01 9.69
C LEU A 674 -70.09 -6.82 8.99
N GLY A 675 -68.76 -6.93 8.76
CA GLY A 675 -67.95 -5.89 8.14
C GLY A 675 -67.55 -4.76 9.09
N ARG A 676 -67.72 -4.91 10.40
CA ARG A 676 -67.27 -3.91 11.38
C ARG A 676 -65.77 -4.03 11.58
N GLU A 677 -65.04 -2.91 11.49
CA GLU A 677 -63.60 -2.88 11.74
C GLU A 677 -63.30 -3.23 13.19
N ILE A 678 -62.42 -4.21 13.40
CA ILE A 678 -62.00 -4.70 14.71
C ILE A 678 -60.62 -4.15 15.07
N LYS A 679 -59.69 -4.06 14.11
CA LYS A 679 -58.32 -3.56 14.37
C LYS A 679 -57.59 -3.14 13.09
N GLU A 680 -56.84 -2.05 13.14
CA GLU A 680 -55.82 -1.69 12.14
C GLU A 680 -54.45 -2.23 12.56
N LEU A 681 -53.76 -2.89 11.64
CA LEU A 681 -52.47 -3.57 11.87
C LEU A 681 -51.29 -2.84 11.19
N VAL A 682 -51.53 -2.18 10.05
CA VAL A 682 -50.53 -1.39 9.31
C VAL A 682 -51.22 -0.17 8.68
N ASN A 683 -50.56 0.99 8.66
CA ASN A 683 -51.03 2.23 8.03
C ASN A 683 -49.87 3.22 7.77
N GLU A 684 -48.92 2.86 6.90
CA GLU A 684 -47.70 3.63 6.63
C GLU A 684 -47.08 3.31 5.25
N VAL A 685 -46.08 4.10 4.81
CA VAL A 685 -45.30 3.79 3.59
C VAL A 685 -44.27 2.69 3.88
N LYS A 686 -44.20 1.67 3.03
CA LYS A 686 -43.20 0.58 3.09
C LYS A 686 -42.43 0.48 1.76
N PRO A 687 -41.11 0.23 1.76
CA PRO A 687 -40.34 -0.03 0.54
C PRO A 687 -40.74 -1.36 -0.15
N SER A 688 -40.10 -1.72 -1.27
CA SER A 688 -40.28 -3.06 -1.84
C SER A 688 -39.69 -4.12 -0.90
N GLY A 689 -40.40 -5.25 -0.74
CA GLY A 689 -40.00 -6.32 0.16
C GLY A 689 -41.17 -7.19 0.62
N GLU A 690 -40.88 -8.24 1.40
CA GLU A 690 -41.88 -8.98 2.16
C GLU A 690 -41.97 -8.50 3.61
N TYR A 691 -43.19 -8.53 4.16
CA TYR A 691 -43.51 -8.07 5.49
C TYR A 691 -44.41 -9.10 6.21
N GLU A 692 -44.25 -9.21 7.53
CA GLU A 692 -45.05 -10.08 8.40
C GLU A 692 -45.59 -9.28 9.58
N VAL A 693 -46.89 -9.42 9.88
CA VAL A 693 -47.55 -8.72 10.97
C VAL A 693 -48.40 -9.69 11.79
N GLU A 694 -48.26 -9.66 13.11
CA GLU A 694 -49.01 -10.53 14.02
C GLU A 694 -50.38 -9.93 14.39
N PHE A 695 -51.42 -10.77 14.36
CA PHE A 695 -52.74 -10.47 14.88
C PHE A 695 -53.06 -11.39 16.08
N ASN A 696 -53.34 -10.78 17.23
CA ASN A 696 -53.75 -11.47 18.45
C ASN A 696 -55.25 -11.24 18.72
N GLY A 697 -56.03 -12.32 18.68
CA GLY A 697 -57.47 -12.38 18.87
C GLY A 697 -57.91 -12.85 20.26
N SER A 698 -57.05 -12.82 21.28
CA SER A 698 -57.36 -13.32 22.63
C SER A 698 -58.67 -12.75 23.22
N ASN A 699 -58.99 -11.48 22.92
CA ASN A 699 -60.19 -10.78 23.39
C ASN A 699 -61.41 -10.92 22.47
N LEU A 700 -61.34 -11.74 21.42
CA LEU A 700 -62.42 -11.92 20.45
C LEU A 700 -63.08 -13.31 20.62
N PRO A 701 -64.39 -13.47 20.35
CA PRO A 701 -65.05 -14.77 20.38
C PRO A 701 -64.53 -15.69 19.27
N SER A 702 -64.61 -17.01 19.48
CA SER A 702 -64.36 -18.00 18.40
C SER A 702 -65.29 -17.72 17.22
N GLY A 703 -64.74 -17.67 16.01
CA GLY A 703 -65.48 -17.22 14.85
C GLY A 703 -64.60 -16.88 13.66
N THR A 704 -65.22 -16.49 12.56
CA THR A 704 -64.52 -16.06 11.35
C THR A 704 -64.34 -14.55 11.34
N TYR A 705 -63.14 -14.10 11.00
CA TYR A 705 -62.75 -12.71 10.81
C TYR A 705 -62.18 -12.54 9.41
N VAL A 706 -62.22 -11.31 8.91
CA VAL A 706 -61.74 -10.96 7.57
C VAL A 706 -60.66 -9.89 7.71
N TYR A 707 -59.55 -10.00 7.01
CA TYR A 707 -58.53 -8.95 6.95
C TYR A 707 -58.37 -8.44 5.52
N LYS A 708 -58.11 -7.15 5.36
CA LYS A 708 -57.96 -6.49 4.07
C LYS A 708 -56.67 -5.70 4.02
N LEU A 709 -55.85 -5.98 3.02
CA LEU A 709 -54.66 -5.21 2.65
C LEU A 709 -55.03 -4.25 1.51
N THR A 710 -54.56 -3.01 1.57
CA THR A 710 -54.57 -2.07 0.45
C THR A 710 -53.18 -1.44 0.33
N ALA A 711 -52.59 -1.52 -0.86
CA ALA A 711 -51.28 -0.95 -1.17
C ALA A 711 -51.36 -0.29 -2.56
N GLY A 712 -51.41 1.04 -2.62
CA GLY A 712 -51.67 1.76 -3.87
C GLY A 712 -52.98 1.32 -4.55
N LYS A 713 -52.90 0.78 -5.77
CA LYS A 713 -54.06 0.23 -6.52
C LYS A 713 -54.39 -1.23 -6.18
N TYR A 714 -53.50 -1.93 -5.46
CA TYR A 714 -53.71 -3.32 -5.08
C TYR A 714 -54.56 -3.39 -3.81
N SER A 715 -55.60 -4.23 -3.83
CA SER A 715 -56.39 -4.54 -2.64
C SER A 715 -56.72 -6.03 -2.59
N ALA A 716 -56.46 -6.64 -1.44
CA ALA A 716 -56.67 -8.07 -1.24
C ALA A 716 -57.32 -8.32 0.12
N VAL A 717 -58.17 -9.34 0.19
CA VAL A 717 -58.93 -9.71 1.38
C VAL A 717 -58.67 -11.18 1.70
N GLY A 718 -58.38 -11.47 2.96
CA GLY A 718 -58.25 -12.83 3.49
C GLY A 718 -59.22 -13.08 4.64
N LYS A 719 -59.50 -14.36 4.91
CA LYS A 719 -60.36 -14.79 6.01
C LYS A 719 -59.58 -15.67 6.98
N MET A 720 -59.85 -15.52 8.26
CA MET A 720 -59.22 -16.28 9.35
C MET A 720 -60.25 -16.75 10.36
N THR A 721 -60.04 -17.94 10.92
CA THR A 721 -60.93 -18.54 11.91
C THR A 721 -60.20 -18.61 13.25
N LEU A 722 -60.70 -17.89 14.25
CA LEU A 722 -60.24 -18.02 15.63
C LEU A 722 -60.96 -19.22 16.26
N MET A 723 -60.21 -20.15 16.82
CA MET A 723 -60.75 -21.32 17.52
C MET A 723 -60.13 -21.37 18.92
N LYS A 724 -60.91 -20.97 19.93
CA LYS A 724 -60.50 -21.03 21.33
C LYS A 724 -60.56 -22.44 21.89
#